data_AF-A0A3D0RQH8-F1
#
_entry.id   AF-A0A3D0RQH8-F1
#
_cell.length_a   1.000
_cell.length_b   1.000
_cell.length_c   1.000
_cell.angle_alpha   90.00
_cell.angle_beta   90.00
_cell.angle_gamma   90.00
#
_symmetry.space_group_name_H-M   'P 1'
#
loop_
_entity.id
_entity.type
_entity.pdbx_description
1 polymer ?
#
loop_
_entity_poly.entity_id
_entity_poly.type
_entity_poly.pdbx_seq_one_letter_code
_entity_poly.pdbx_strand_id
1 'polypeptide(L)'
;MGAELVDGKWQYNGAPVTLIFLIRNDGDGTRQPMGDYVSNQLEAAGFTVDRQYKTASEAFPIWFGTDPSEGQWHLYTAGYGVAGLSSLRDEAANIQQSYLNTSIQASEPFISNVSDPEFQELGDALAQGVYTDKAARDEAMARALELALEDSLFVWVIDQQTYAPYASNVQVTYDLATGPESTNAGPYNLRFIDQEGGTMRIGTNDLFTEPWNSVGGSNWIWDGHVLRMTTHGSSNVTGAGGMMADPYTGLAYPQRIASAELTHVEGLPIRQNLDWLTVQTVPQIDVPADAWVDWDAVNQRFITVEEKFPEGLTANIKSVVVYPDDLFETVKWHDGSPLSAGDFVMNIIQSFDPGKPESAIYDESLALSINAALEQFKGYRIVSTDPLTIEAYGDFYQTDAELNILTLWPQDLYGLGYENSWPVLAVSNLAEANGELTYTEDKAGVLEVEQTNWVGGPSLEILNKYLDQAASETHIPYAPTLSEYITAEEAAARYANLQAWVEAHNHYMVGTGPYYIDQVFLTEKSVSLKNFADFPDLANRWAQFSEPKIATTVLDGPGQVQIGGEALFDAYVTFNDEPYLLSDVSRVKYILYDGTGAVVEVGDAVAVEDGHFQVTLSAETTAKLSTGSARLEVAVVPIPVAIPSFTSLDFVAQ
;
A
#
# COMPACT_ATOMS: atom_id res chain seq x y z
N MET A 1 31.60 -19.92 -9.91
CA MET A 1 32.86 -19.59 -9.22
C MET A 1 33.85 -20.76 -9.13
N GLY A 2 33.45 -22.03 -8.98
CA GLY A 2 34.44 -23.14 -8.94
C GLY A 2 35.38 -23.09 -7.73
N ALA A 3 34.90 -22.54 -6.61
CA ALA A 3 35.62 -22.53 -5.35
C ALA A 3 35.76 -23.95 -4.79
N GLU A 4 36.84 -24.20 -4.05
CA GLU A 4 37.14 -25.49 -3.43
C GLU A 4 37.21 -25.34 -1.90
N LEU A 5 36.71 -26.32 -1.16
CA LEU A 5 36.81 -26.36 0.29
C LEU A 5 38.18 -26.93 0.67
N VAL A 6 39.11 -26.07 1.08
CA VAL A 6 40.48 -26.42 1.46
C VAL A 6 40.69 -26.10 2.94
N ASP A 7 41.07 -27.10 3.73
CA ASP A 7 41.27 -26.99 5.19
C ASP A 7 40.06 -26.38 5.93
N GLY A 8 38.84 -26.73 5.49
CA GLY A 8 37.60 -26.25 6.09
C GLY A 8 37.26 -24.80 5.73
N LYS A 9 37.97 -24.18 4.77
CA LYS A 9 37.65 -22.86 4.24
C LYS A 9 37.42 -22.90 2.72
N TRP A 10 36.36 -22.26 2.26
CA TRP A 10 36.12 -22.07 0.83
C TRP A 10 37.17 -21.14 0.26
N GLN A 11 37.84 -21.57 -0.81
CA GLN A 11 38.85 -20.79 -1.51
C GLN A 11 38.57 -20.71 -3.00
N TYR A 12 38.83 -19.56 -3.60
CA TYR A 12 38.84 -19.35 -5.04
C TYR A 12 40.19 -18.77 -5.45
N ASN A 13 40.87 -19.38 -6.43
CA ASN A 13 42.23 -19.01 -6.86
C ASN A 13 43.25 -18.89 -5.70
N GLY A 14 43.12 -19.72 -4.67
CA GLY A 14 44.01 -19.76 -3.51
C GLY A 14 43.76 -18.67 -2.45
N ALA A 15 42.69 -17.89 -2.58
CA ALA A 15 42.26 -16.91 -1.59
C ALA A 15 40.92 -17.34 -0.95
N PRO A 16 40.70 -17.11 0.36
CA PRO A 16 39.40 -17.37 0.99
C PRO A 16 38.26 -16.62 0.28
N VAL A 17 37.10 -17.27 0.18
CA VAL A 17 35.87 -16.60 -0.26
C VAL A 17 35.35 -15.77 0.92
N THR A 18 35.36 -14.44 0.76
CA THR A 18 34.84 -13.48 1.74
C THR A 18 33.48 -12.97 1.28
N LEU A 19 32.47 -13.09 2.15
CA LEU A 19 31.12 -12.57 1.94
C LEU A 19 30.96 -11.30 2.78
N ILE A 20 30.63 -10.18 2.15
CA ILE A 20 30.32 -8.93 2.83
C ILE A 20 28.84 -8.94 3.22
N PHE A 21 28.57 -8.89 4.53
CA PHE A 21 27.22 -8.95 5.07
C PHE A 21 26.90 -7.63 5.77
N LEU A 22 25.98 -6.87 5.20
CA LEU A 22 25.39 -5.68 5.81
C LEU A 22 24.36 -6.11 6.87
N ILE A 23 24.68 -5.92 8.14
CA ILE A 23 23.85 -6.31 9.28
C ILE A 23 23.25 -5.06 9.90
N ARG A 24 21.92 -4.97 9.88
CA ARG A 24 21.20 -3.87 10.52
C ARG A 24 21.27 -3.95 12.03
N ASN A 25 21.76 -2.90 12.66
CA ASN A 25 21.88 -2.78 14.13
C ASN A 25 20.83 -1.81 14.74
N ASP A 26 19.86 -1.39 13.94
CA ASP A 26 18.75 -0.51 14.26
C ASP A 26 17.38 -1.22 14.17
N GLY A 27 16.30 -0.48 14.40
CA GLY A 27 14.92 -0.96 14.31
C GLY A 27 14.48 -1.77 15.54
N ASP A 28 13.79 -2.89 15.30
CA ASP A 28 13.13 -3.73 16.31
C ASP A 28 14.08 -4.61 17.17
N GLY A 29 15.39 -4.51 16.94
CA GLY A 29 16.41 -5.31 17.64
C GLY A 29 16.52 -6.77 17.19
N THR A 30 15.79 -7.21 16.16
CA THR A 30 15.82 -8.60 15.67
C THR A 30 16.85 -8.83 14.57
N ARG A 31 17.17 -7.79 13.79
CA ARG A 31 18.06 -7.85 12.62
C ARG A 31 19.50 -8.20 12.97
N GLN A 32 20.06 -7.59 14.01
CA GLN A 32 21.43 -7.90 14.43
C GLN A 32 21.61 -9.35 14.89
N PRO A 33 20.79 -9.89 15.84
CA PRO A 33 20.88 -11.30 16.22
C PRO A 33 20.74 -12.26 15.04
N MET A 34 19.86 -11.94 14.08
CA MET A 34 19.68 -12.73 12.85
C MET A 34 20.94 -12.71 11.99
N GLY A 35 21.48 -11.53 11.69
CA GLY A 35 22.71 -11.38 10.91
C GLY A 35 23.91 -12.07 11.58
N ASP A 36 24.00 -11.98 12.91
CA ASP A 36 25.04 -12.68 13.69
C ASP A 36 24.90 -14.20 13.62
N TYR A 37 23.68 -14.72 13.74
CA TYR A 37 23.42 -16.14 13.62
C TYR A 37 23.76 -16.67 12.23
N VAL A 38 23.27 -16.01 11.17
CA VAL A 38 23.54 -16.40 9.78
C VAL A 38 25.04 -16.33 9.48
N SER A 39 25.72 -15.28 9.93
CA SER A 39 27.18 -15.16 9.78
C SER A 39 27.92 -16.33 10.46
N ASN A 40 27.50 -16.72 11.67
CA ASN A 40 28.08 -17.90 12.35
C ASN A 40 27.86 -19.19 11.55
N GLN A 41 26.69 -19.38 10.93
CA GLN A 41 26.42 -20.56 10.11
C GLN A 41 27.28 -20.57 8.83
N LEU A 42 27.43 -19.42 8.16
CA LEU A 42 28.29 -19.29 6.98
C LEU A 42 29.76 -19.55 7.32
N GLU A 43 30.25 -19.03 8.45
CA GLU A 43 31.61 -19.28 8.93
C GLU A 43 31.83 -20.76 9.27
N ALA A 44 30.84 -21.42 9.87
CA ALA A 44 30.86 -22.86 10.16
C ALA A 44 30.83 -23.72 8.89
N ALA A 45 30.16 -23.25 7.83
CA ALA A 45 30.17 -23.86 6.51
C ALA A 45 31.48 -23.60 5.72
N GLY A 46 32.39 -22.79 6.27
CA GLY A 46 33.73 -22.56 5.74
C GLY A 46 33.93 -21.24 5.00
N PHE A 47 32.95 -20.34 4.95
CA PHE A 47 33.15 -19.01 4.38
C PHE A 47 33.94 -18.10 5.34
N THR A 48 34.44 -16.99 4.81
CA THR A 48 34.86 -15.83 5.62
C THR A 48 33.74 -14.80 5.49
N VAL A 49 33.33 -14.17 6.60
CA VAL A 49 32.28 -13.14 6.57
C VAL A 49 32.87 -11.82 7.05
N ASP A 50 32.75 -10.78 6.23
CA ASP A 50 32.96 -9.39 6.63
C ASP A 50 31.64 -8.81 7.12
N ARG A 51 31.45 -8.80 8.45
CA ARG A 51 30.23 -8.31 9.10
C ARG A 51 30.28 -6.79 9.21
N GLN A 52 29.42 -6.10 8.49
CA GLN A 52 29.31 -4.65 8.53
C GLN A 52 28.02 -4.22 9.23
N TYR A 53 28.14 -3.71 10.46
CA TYR A 53 26.99 -3.20 11.20
C TYR A 53 26.64 -1.78 10.77
N LYS A 54 25.40 -1.57 10.33
CA LYS A 54 24.91 -0.29 9.79
C LYS A 54 23.46 -0.05 10.22
N THR A 55 23.07 1.20 10.35
CA THR A 55 21.65 1.59 10.42
C THR A 55 20.98 1.48 9.06
N ALA A 56 19.64 1.58 8.98
CA ALA A 56 18.92 1.61 7.70
C ALA A 56 19.49 2.67 6.76
N SER A 57 19.57 3.92 7.23
CA SER A 57 20.03 5.06 6.43
C SER A 57 21.48 4.93 5.96
N GLU A 58 22.33 4.19 6.69
CA GLU A 58 23.71 3.94 6.26
C GLU A 58 23.84 2.76 5.29
N ALA A 59 22.93 1.80 5.35
CA ALA A 59 22.93 0.62 4.48
C ALA A 59 22.19 0.87 3.16
N PHE A 60 21.13 1.68 3.17
CA PHE A 60 20.23 1.90 2.05
C PHE A 60 20.96 2.34 0.77
N PRO A 61 21.84 3.36 0.79
CA PRO A 61 22.58 3.77 -0.41
C PRO A 61 23.54 2.70 -0.95
N ILE A 62 23.83 1.64 -0.18
CA ILE A 62 24.73 0.55 -0.59
C ILE A 62 23.91 -0.57 -1.21
N TRP A 63 22.95 -1.15 -0.49
CA TRP A 63 22.25 -2.35 -0.97
C TRP A 63 21.24 -2.04 -2.08
N PHE A 64 20.66 -0.85 -2.08
CA PHE A 64 19.63 -0.41 -3.05
C PHE A 64 20.19 0.55 -4.11
N GLY A 65 21.32 1.21 -3.82
CA GLY A 65 21.92 2.24 -4.68
C GLY A 65 23.15 1.80 -5.48
N THR A 66 23.61 0.54 -5.35
CA THR A 66 24.78 0.03 -6.10
C THR A 66 24.46 -1.25 -6.85
N ASP A 67 25.01 -1.38 -8.05
CA ASP A 67 24.92 -2.61 -8.85
C ASP A 67 25.56 -3.78 -8.07
N PRO A 68 24.82 -4.87 -7.78
CA PRO A 68 25.34 -6.01 -7.03
C PRO A 68 26.61 -6.63 -7.62
N SER A 69 26.83 -6.49 -8.93
CA SER A 69 28.03 -6.98 -9.62
C SER A 69 29.32 -6.25 -9.23
N GLU A 70 29.21 -5.05 -8.64
CA GLU A 70 30.35 -4.33 -8.05
C GLU A 70 30.90 -5.01 -6.79
N GLY A 71 30.12 -5.90 -6.17
CA GLY A 71 30.55 -6.69 -5.01
C GLY A 71 30.75 -5.87 -3.73
N GLN A 72 30.09 -4.71 -3.62
CA GLN A 72 30.12 -3.87 -2.40
C GLN A 72 29.42 -4.54 -1.21
N TRP A 73 28.50 -5.46 -1.48
CA TRP A 73 27.79 -6.27 -0.52
C TRP A 73 27.44 -7.64 -1.13
N HIS A 74 27.12 -8.62 -0.28
CA HIS A 74 26.71 -9.96 -0.71
C HIS A 74 25.43 -10.42 0.00
N LEU A 75 25.23 -9.99 1.25
CA LEU A 75 24.03 -10.24 2.03
C LEU A 75 23.61 -8.97 2.78
N TYR A 76 22.31 -8.84 3.03
CA TYR A 76 21.73 -7.74 3.82
C TYR A 76 20.58 -8.26 4.69
N THR A 77 20.52 -7.85 5.95
CA THR A 77 19.37 -8.16 6.82
C THR A 77 18.23 -7.17 6.55
N ALA A 78 17.30 -7.57 5.69
CA ALA A 78 16.12 -6.79 5.33
C ALA A 78 14.92 -7.05 6.26
N GLY A 79 13.88 -6.24 6.11
CA GLY A 79 12.55 -6.54 6.62
C GLY A 79 11.52 -5.74 5.84
N TYR A 80 10.43 -6.39 5.46
CA TYR A 80 9.39 -5.82 4.61
C TYR A 80 8.07 -5.83 5.38
N GLY A 81 7.36 -4.70 5.32
CA GLY A 81 6.00 -4.58 5.81
C GLY A 81 5.05 -4.36 4.64
N VAL A 82 3.82 -4.83 4.76
CA VAL A 82 2.75 -4.53 3.79
C VAL A 82 2.07 -3.20 4.13
N ALA A 83 1.55 -2.51 3.11
CA ALA A 83 0.86 -1.23 3.26
C ALA A 83 -0.64 -1.41 3.57
N GLY A 84 -0.95 -2.17 4.63
CA GLY A 84 -2.32 -2.45 5.09
C GLY A 84 -2.94 -3.72 4.53
N LEU A 85 -4.13 -4.09 5.04
CA LEU A 85 -4.79 -5.36 4.71
C LEU A 85 -5.18 -5.53 3.24
N SER A 86 -5.40 -4.43 2.52
CA SER A 86 -5.92 -4.52 1.15
C SER A 86 -4.91 -5.15 0.19
N SER A 87 -3.61 -4.94 0.39
CA SER A 87 -2.56 -5.60 -0.38
C SER A 87 -2.48 -7.10 -0.10
N LEU A 88 -3.03 -7.56 1.02
CA LEU A 88 -3.15 -8.98 1.35
C LEU A 88 -4.38 -9.65 0.72
N ARG A 89 -5.25 -8.87 0.04
CA ARG A 89 -6.42 -9.43 -0.66
C ARG A 89 -6.05 -10.08 -1.98
N ASP A 90 -5.01 -9.58 -2.64
CA ASP A 90 -4.38 -10.22 -3.80
C ASP A 90 -2.88 -9.96 -3.84
N GLU A 91 -2.10 -11.02 -3.58
CA GLU A 91 -0.64 -11.00 -3.57
C GLU A 91 -0.02 -11.47 -4.90
N ALA A 92 -0.79 -11.54 -5.99
CA ALA A 92 -0.30 -12.06 -7.27
C ALA A 92 0.91 -11.27 -7.80
N ALA A 93 0.89 -9.94 -7.62
CA ALA A 93 1.97 -9.06 -8.08
C ALA A 93 3.26 -9.16 -7.23
N ASN A 94 3.20 -9.75 -6.03
CA ASN A 94 4.35 -9.77 -5.11
C ASN A 94 5.54 -10.56 -5.67
N ILE A 95 5.29 -11.54 -6.54
CA ILE A 95 6.35 -12.28 -7.23
C ILE A 95 7.18 -11.32 -8.10
N GLN A 96 6.52 -10.52 -8.94
CA GLN A 96 7.19 -9.56 -9.82
C GLN A 96 7.88 -8.46 -9.00
N GLN A 97 7.19 -7.91 -8.00
CA GLN A 97 7.74 -6.87 -7.14
C GLN A 97 9.00 -7.32 -6.40
N SER A 98 9.03 -8.57 -5.92
CA SER A 98 10.09 -9.05 -5.03
C SER A 98 11.23 -9.76 -5.76
N TYR A 99 11.02 -10.40 -6.90
CA TYR A 99 12.06 -11.26 -7.48
C TYR A 99 12.50 -10.86 -8.87
N LEU A 100 11.63 -10.25 -9.67
CA LEU A 100 11.86 -10.13 -11.10
C LEU A 100 12.55 -8.82 -11.47
N ASN A 101 13.23 -8.82 -12.62
CA ASN A 101 13.89 -7.62 -13.15
C ASN A 101 12.92 -6.57 -13.71
N THR A 102 11.68 -6.97 -13.93
CA THR A 102 10.53 -6.11 -14.24
C THR A 102 9.88 -5.53 -12.99
N SER A 103 10.46 -5.71 -11.80
CA SER A 103 9.92 -5.20 -10.54
C SER A 103 9.56 -3.72 -10.63
N ILE A 104 8.35 -3.40 -10.16
CA ILE A 104 7.88 -2.00 -10.04
C ILE A 104 8.71 -1.14 -9.08
N GLN A 105 9.62 -1.73 -8.30
CA GLN A 105 10.57 -0.98 -7.48
C GLN A 105 11.61 -0.24 -8.34
N ALA A 106 11.85 -0.71 -9.57
CA ALA A 106 12.69 -0.06 -10.58
C ALA A 106 14.12 0.33 -10.11
N SER A 107 14.68 -0.43 -9.18
CA SER A 107 15.97 -0.17 -8.53
C SER A 107 16.82 -1.44 -8.39
N GLU A 108 18.06 -1.29 -7.90
CA GLU A 108 18.90 -2.43 -7.51
C GLU A 108 18.40 -3.09 -6.22
N PRO A 109 18.60 -4.42 -6.03
CA PRO A 109 19.20 -5.37 -6.97
C PRO A 109 18.22 -5.90 -8.04
N PHE A 110 16.98 -5.41 -8.09
CA PHE A 110 15.92 -6.01 -8.89
C PHE A 110 16.21 -5.87 -10.38
N ILE A 111 16.50 -4.66 -10.87
CA ILE A 111 16.72 -4.40 -12.30
C ILE A 111 17.90 -5.19 -12.90
N SER A 112 18.89 -5.53 -12.08
CA SER A 112 20.05 -6.33 -12.48
C SER A 112 19.86 -7.84 -12.21
N ASN A 113 18.73 -8.26 -11.64
CA ASN A 113 18.45 -9.68 -11.44
C ASN A 113 18.27 -10.41 -12.79
N VAL A 114 18.62 -11.69 -12.82
CA VAL A 114 18.46 -12.55 -14.00
C VAL A 114 17.69 -13.79 -13.59
N SER A 115 16.37 -13.69 -13.65
CA SER A 115 15.45 -14.78 -13.29
C SER A 115 15.34 -15.83 -14.39
N ASP A 116 14.95 -17.05 -14.01
CA ASP A 116 14.59 -18.09 -14.98
C ASP A 116 13.47 -17.58 -15.93
N PRO A 117 13.52 -17.84 -17.25
CA PRO A 117 12.52 -17.35 -18.18
C PRO A 117 11.08 -17.79 -17.86
N GLU A 118 10.87 -19.00 -17.33
CA GLU A 118 9.55 -19.46 -16.89
C GLU A 118 9.06 -18.63 -15.70
N PHE A 119 9.96 -18.35 -14.75
CA PHE A 119 9.64 -17.55 -13.57
C PHE A 119 9.29 -16.11 -13.93
N GLN A 120 10.04 -15.53 -14.86
CA GLN A 120 9.78 -14.20 -15.40
C GLN A 120 8.40 -14.10 -16.06
N GLU A 121 8.10 -14.98 -17.02
CA GLU A 121 6.82 -14.99 -17.73
C GLU A 121 5.64 -15.17 -16.76
N LEU A 122 5.78 -16.08 -15.80
CA LEU A 122 4.74 -16.38 -14.84
C LEU A 122 4.49 -15.23 -13.86
N GLY A 123 5.54 -14.62 -13.32
CA GLY A 123 5.41 -13.49 -12.40
C GLY A 123 4.86 -12.24 -13.07
N ASP A 124 5.27 -11.94 -14.31
CA ASP A 124 4.69 -10.85 -15.10
C ASP A 124 3.20 -11.10 -15.40
N ALA A 125 2.84 -12.33 -15.79
CA ALA A 125 1.44 -12.70 -16.04
C ALA A 125 0.58 -12.58 -14.77
N LEU A 126 1.11 -13.01 -13.61
CA LEU A 126 0.44 -12.86 -12.31
C LEU A 126 0.25 -11.39 -11.95
N ALA A 127 1.29 -10.56 -12.09
CA ALA A 127 1.23 -9.12 -11.82
C ALA A 127 0.24 -8.38 -12.74
N GLN A 128 0.11 -8.84 -13.98
CA GLN A 128 -0.80 -8.27 -14.98
C GLN A 128 -2.22 -8.86 -14.93
N GLY A 129 -2.52 -9.78 -14.02
CA GLY A 129 -3.85 -10.41 -13.93
C GLY A 129 -4.19 -11.31 -15.12
N VAL A 130 -3.19 -11.85 -15.82
CA VAL A 130 -3.35 -12.67 -17.03
C VAL A 130 -3.63 -14.12 -16.65
N TYR A 131 -4.85 -14.38 -16.17
CA TYR A 131 -5.36 -15.71 -15.85
C TYR A 131 -6.87 -15.79 -16.10
N THR A 132 -7.37 -16.97 -16.46
CA THR A 132 -8.76 -17.16 -16.88
C THR A 132 -9.75 -17.27 -15.73
N ASP A 133 -9.29 -17.76 -14.57
CA ASP A 133 -10.09 -17.94 -13.37
C ASP A 133 -9.18 -18.09 -12.14
N LYS A 134 -9.81 -18.24 -10.96
CA LYS A 134 -9.10 -18.41 -9.70
C LYS A 134 -8.23 -19.68 -9.67
N ALA A 135 -8.67 -20.79 -10.28
CA ALA A 135 -7.93 -22.04 -10.23
C ALA A 135 -6.63 -21.93 -11.03
N ALA A 136 -6.67 -21.29 -12.21
CA ALA A 136 -5.50 -20.97 -13.00
C ALA A 136 -4.54 -20.04 -12.23
N ARG A 137 -5.07 -19.01 -11.56
CA ARG A 137 -4.27 -18.10 -10.71
C ARG A 137 -3.60 -18.84 -9.54
N ASP A 138 -4.31 -19.74 -8.88
CA ASP A 138 -3.76 -20.52 -7.76
C ASP A 138 -2.66 -21.49 -8.22
N GLU A 139 -2.82 -22.13 -9.38
CA GLU A 139 -1.79 -23.00 -9.99
C GLU A 139 -0.54 -22.19 -10.38
N ALA A 140 -0.74 -21.03 -11.02
CA ALA A 140 0.34 -20.11 -11.36
C ALA A 140 1.10 -19.64 -10.12
N MET A 141 0.40 -19.23 -9.06
CA MET A 141 1.04 -18.84 -7.80
C MET A 141 1.81 -19.99 -7.15
N ALA A 142 1.27 -21.20 -7.15
CA ALA A 142 1.97 -22.36 -6.58
C ALA A 142 3.29 -22.63 -7.31
N ARG A 143 3.29 -22.56 -8.65
CA ARG A 143 4.51 -22.73 -9.45
C ARG A 143 5.49 -21.56 -9.27
N ALA A 144 4.99 -20.32 -9.19
CA ALA A 144 5.83 -19.16 -8.94
C ALA A 144 6.51 -19.22 -7.57
N LEU A 145 5.83 -19.72 -6.53
CA LEU A 145 6.42 -19.91 -5.20
C LEU A 145 7.52 -20.98 -5.19
N GLU A 146 7.37 -22.06 -5.96
CA GLU A 146 8.42 -23.05 -6.15
C GLU A 146 9.65 -22.43 -6.83
N LEU A 147 9.44 -21.70 -7.92
CA LEU A 147 10.51 -21.02 -8.67
C LEU A 147 11.20 -19.92 -7.85
N ALA A 148 10.45 -19.19 -7.02
CA ALA A 148 11.01 -18.18 -6.11
C ALA A 148 11.98 -18.79 -5.09
N LEU A 149 11.71 -20.02 -4.61
CA LEU A 149 12.63 -20.76 -3.75
C LEU A 149 13.88 -21.24 -4.50
N GLU A 150 13.76 -21.54 -5.80
CA GLU A 150 14.91 -21.91 -6.63
C GLU A 150 15.80 -20.70 -6.97
N ASP A 151 15.20 -19.54 -7.26
CA ASP A 151 15.89 -18.26 -7.54
C ASP A 151 16.55 -17.69 -6.27
N SER A 152 15.81 -17.69 -5.14
CA SER A 152 16.32 -17.33 -3.81
C SER A 152 16.95 -15.93 -3.68
N LEU A 153 16.53 -14.94 -4.48
CA LEU A 153 16.90 -13.53 -4.25
C LEU A 153 16.54 -13.08 -2.81
N PHE A 154 15.40 -13.57 -2.31
CA PHE A 154 14.97 -13.44 -0.92
C PHE A 154 14.98 -14.79 -0.20
N VAL A 155 15.49 -14.78 1.04
CA VAL A 155 15.39 -15.91 1.97
C VAL A 155 14.55 -15.47 3.17
N TRP A 156 13.26 -15.78 3.13
CA TRP A 156 12.32 -15.46 4.21
C TRP A 156 12.56 -16.35 5.43
N VAL A 157 12.80 -15.75 6.60
CA VAL A 157 13.23 -16.47 7.82
C VAL A 157 12.15 -16.50 8.89
N ILE A 158 11.47 -15.37 9.12
CA ILE A 158 10.45 -15.22 10.15
C ILE A 158 9.31 -14.35 9.63
N ASP A 159 8.10 -14.69 10.03
CA ASP A 159 6.97 -13.77 10.07
C ASP A 159 6.82 -13.26 11.51
N GLN A 160 6.66 -11.95 11.71
CA GLN A 160 6.73 -11.31 13.01
C GLN A 160 5.34 -11.01 13.57
N GLN A 161 5.10 -11.41 14.82
CA GLN A 161 4.00 -10.87 15.61
C GLN A 161 4.47 -9.67 16.40
N THR A 162 3.86 -8.51 16.15
CA THR A 162 4.18 -7.25 16.82
C THR A 162 3.03 -6.80 17.71
N TYR A 163 3.29 -5.86 18.62
CA TYR A 163 2.27 -5.25 19.46
C TYR A 163 2.50 -3.74 19.55
N ALA A 164 1.42 -2.96 19.54
CA ALA A 164 1.46 -1.51 19.74
C ALA A 164 0.78 -1.19 21.08
N PRO A 165 1.55 -0.99 22.18
CA PRO A 165 0.96 -0.71 23.48
C PRO A 165 0.42 0.72 23.52
N TYR A 166 -0.82 0.89 24.00
CA TYR A 166 -1.42 2.20 24.23
C TYR A 166 -2.11 2.25 25.60
N ALA A 167 -2.34 3.46 26.11
CA ALA A 167 -2.97 3.66 27.41
C ALA A 167 -4.44 3.22 27.37
N SER A 168 -4.95 2.64 28.46
CA SER A 168 -6.32 2.09 28.53
C SER A 168 -7.44 3.13 28.38
N ASN A 169 -7.11 4.43 28.42
CA ASN A 169 -8.04 5.52 28.17
C ASN A 169 -7.92 6.08 26.74
N VAL A 170 -7.22 5.39 25.84
CA VAL A 170 -7.11 5.75 24.42
C VAL A 170 -7.90 4.75 23.59
N GLN A 171 -8.67 5.28 22.63
CA GLN A 171 -9.27 4.50 21.56
C GLN A 171 -8.60 4.91 20.25
N VAL A 172 -8.14 3.91 19.51
CA VAL A 172 -7.50 4.09 18.20
C VAL A 172 -7.87 2.92 17.30
N THR A 173 -8.24 3.23 16.07
CA THR A 173 -8.41 2.21 15.03
C THR A 173 -7.04 1.69 14.62
N TYR A 174 -6.93 0.39 14.40
CA TYR A 174 -5.72 -0.25 13.92
C TYR A 174 -6.06 -1.20 12.79
N ASP A 175 -5.17 -1.30 11.81
CA ASP A 175 -5.26 -2.31 10.76
C ASP A 175 -4.90 -3.69 11.34
N LEU A 176 -5.68 -4.74 11.05
CA LEU A 176 -5.48 -6.05 11.68
C LEU A 176 -4.15 -6.72 11.32
N ALA A 177 -3.54 -6.37 10.19
CA ALA A 177 -2.23 -6.89 9.80
C ALA A 177 -1.09 -5.95 10.17
N THR A 178 -1.34 -4.64 10.12
CA THR A 178 -0.25 -3.63 10.08
C THR A 178 -0.31 -2.60 11.20
N GLY A 179 -1.30 -2.68 12.09
CA GLY A 179 -1.35 -1.90 13.32
C GLY A 179 -1.87 -0.45 13.14
N PRO A 180 -1.69 0.40 14.16
CA PRO A 180 -2.28 1.74 14.20
C PRO A 180 -1.58 2.76 13.27
N GLU A 181 -0.31 2.54 12.91
CA GLU A 181 0.46 3.49 12.10
C GLU A 181 0.14 3.42 10.60
N SER A 182 -0.30 2.25 10.14
CA SER A 182 -0.55 1.96 8.72
C SER A 182 -2.00 2.18 8.29
N THR A 183 -2.93 2.35 9.24
CA THR A 183 -4.35 2.52 8.89
C THR A 183 -4.69 3.97 8.52
N ASN A 184 -5.38 4.13 7.39
CA ASN A 184 -5.97 5.42 6.98
C ASN A 184 -7.12 5.88 7.90
N ALA A 185 -7.80 4.96 8.59
CA ALA A 185 -8.92 5.28 9.49
C ALA A 185 -8.46 5.71 10.88
N GLY A 186 -7.21 5.43 11.26
CA GLY A 186 -6.62 5.78 12.56
C GLY A 186 -6.83 7.24 12.97
N PRO A 187 -6.43 8.23 12.13
CA PRO A 187 -6.58 9.66 12.43
C PRO A 187 -8.02 10.09 12.72
N TYR A 188 -9.00 9.40 12.12
CA TYR A 188 -10.42 9.73 12.25
C TYR A 188 -11.05 9.21 13.54
N ASN A 189 -10.39 8.26 14.19
CA ASN A 189 -10.89 7.61 15.40
C ASN A 189 -10.02 7.79 16.64
N LEU A 190 -8.81 8.32 16.48
CA LEU A 190 -7.87 8.58 17.56
C LEU A 190 -8.45 9.57 18.58
N ARG A 191 -8.70 9.08 19.81
CA ARG A 191 -9.28 9.91 20.88
C ARG A 191 -8.97 9.36 22.27
N PHE A 192 -9.12 10.23 23.27
CA PHE A 192 -9.26 9.78 24.66
C PHE A 192 -10.72 9.35 24.90
N ILE A 193 -10.90 8.21 25.56
CA ILE A 193 -12.22 7.70 25.93
C ILE A 193 -12.87 8.70 26.90
N ASP A 194 -14.14 9.04 26.64
CA ASP A 194 -14.96 9.96 27.44
C ASP A 194 -14.36 11.37 27.65
N GLN A 195 -13.45 11.80 26.78
CA GLN A 195 -12.79 13.11 26.86
C GLN A 195 -12.73 13.79 25.50
N GLU A 196 -13.22 15.02 25.43
CA GLU A 196 -13.07 15.89 24.26
C GLU A 196 -11.72 16.61 24.29
N GLY A 197 -10.97 16.51 23.19
CA GLY A 197 -9.68 17.14 23.03
C GLY A 197 -8.59 16.62 23.97
N GLY A 198 -7.47 17.35 24.02
CA GLY A 198 -6.30 17.01 24.82
C GLY A 198 -5.02 16.93 23.98
N THR A 199 -3.94 16.47 24.60
CA THR A 199 -2.66 16.27 23.93
C THR A 199 -2.24 14.81 24.09
N MET A 200 -2.19 14.09 22.97
CA MET A 200 -1.69 12.72 22.94
C MET A 200 -0.20 12.73 22.58
N ARG A 201 0.57 11.88 23.25
CA ARG A 201 1.96 11.61 22.90
C ARG A 201 2.02 10.21 22.30
N ILE A 202 2.44 10.15 21.04
CA ILE A 202 2.58 8.90 20.30
C ILE A 202 4.09 8.65 20.15
N GLY A 203 4.53 7.47 20.55
CA GLY A 203 5.90 7.01 20.29
C GLY A 203 5.89 6.18 19.01
N THR A 204 6.88 6.38 18.16
CA THR A 204 7.11 5.61 16.93
C THR A 204 8.60 5.21 16.83
N ASN A 205 8.98 4.43 15.82
CA ASN A 205 10.33 3.89 15.70
C ASN A 205 11.37 4.94 15.26
N ASP A 206 11.03 5.78 14.29
CA ASP A 206 11.86 6.88 13.76
C ASP A 206 10.95 7.92 13.10
N LEU A 207 11.49 9.08 12.71
CA LEU A 207 10.81 10.10 11.91
C LEU A 207 11.79 10.79 10.98
N PHE A 208 11.34 11.27 9.83
CA PHE A 208 12.18 11.93 8.82
C PHE A 208 13.34 11.02 8.41
N THR A 209 13.02 9.77 8.05
CA THR A 209 14.03 8.80 7.61
C THR A 209 14.60 9.22 6.25
N GLU A 210 13.76 9.80 5.41
CA GLU A 210 14.09 10.41 4.11
C GLU A 210 13.46 11.82 4.00
N PRO A 211 13.89 12.66 3.05
CA PRO A 211 13.23 13.91 2.71
C PRO A 211 11.73 13.73 2.41
N TRP A 212 10.89 14.66 2.87
CA TRP A 212 9.44 14.59 2.64
C TRP A 212 9.06 15.39 1.40
N ASN A 213 8.64 14.71 0.35
CA ASN A 213 8.03 15.28 -0.84
C ASN A 213 7.15 14.21 -1.52
N SER A 214 6.17 14.62 -2.30
CA SER A 214 5.16 13.72 -2.86
C SER A 214 5.57 12.98 -4.13
N VAL A 215 6.80 13.15 -4.64
CA VAL A 215 7.20 12.60 -5.95
C VAL A 215 8.23 11.48 -5.79
N GLY A 216 9.28 11.72 -4.99
CA GLY A 216 10.34 10.75 -4.72
C GLY A 216 10.84 10.83 -3.29
N GLY A 217 9.98 11.21 -2.35
CA GLY A 217 10.30 11.34 -0.93
C GLY A 217 9.99 10.09 -0.10
N SER A 218 10.02 10.25 1.22
CA SER A 218 9.88 9.16 2.18
C SER A 218 8.61 8.33 2.01
N ASN A 219 8.77 7.00 1.98
CA ASN A 219 7.69 6.01 2.03
C ASN A 219 7.69 5.17 3.33
N TRP A 220 8.52 5.53 4.31
CA TRP A 220 8.66 4.79 5.57
C TRP A 220 7.35 4.81 6.37
N ILE A 221 6.97 3.68 6.98
CA ILE A 221 5.67 3.52 7.67
C ILE A 221 5.41 4.60 8.72
N TRP A 222 6.43 4.96 9.50
CA TRP A 222 6.34 5.96 10.56
C TRP A 222 6.26 7.41 10.04
N ASP A 223 6.89 7.71 8.91
CA ASP A 223 6.68 8.98 8.21
C ASP A 223 5.26 9.01 7.62
N GLY A 224 4.88 7.95 6.91
CA GLY A 224 3.53 7.75 6.35
C GLY A 224 2.42 7.83 7.40
N HIS A 225 2.67 7.45 8.65
CA HIS A 225 1.70 7.61 9.74
C HIS A 225 1.37 9.08 9.99
N VAL A 226 2.38 9.96 9.99
CA VAL A 226 2.17 11.41 10.10
C VAL A 226 1.44 11.93 8.88
N LEU A 227 1.82 11.48 7.68
CA LEU A 227 1.19 11.90 6.43
C LEU A 227 -0.30 11.57 6.41
N ARG A 228 -0.70 10.36 6.80
CA ARG A 228 -2.11 9.94 6.89
C ARG A 228 -2.94 10.81 7.84
N MET A 229 -2.33 11.41 8.88
CA MET A 229 -3.03 12.36 9.73
C MET A 229 -3.32 13.69 9.01
N THR A 230 -2.48 14.04 8.05
CA THR A 230 -2.55 15.29 7.27
C THR A 230 -3.27 15.17 5.95
N THR A 231 -3.47 13.97 5.43
CA THR A 231 -4.10 13.75 4.15
C THR A 231 -5.52 13.24 4.30
N HIS A 232 -6.26 13.32 3.20
CA HIS A 232 -7.58 12.75 3.12
C HIS A 232 -7.55 11.22 3.22
N GLY A 233 -8.68 10.63 3.62
CA GLY A 233 -8.81 9.18 3.65
C GLY A 233 -8.47 8.60 2.28
N SER A 234 -7.76 7.47 2.27
CA SER A 234 -7.29 6.83 1.05
C SER A 234 -7.59 5.33 1.04
N SER A 235 -7.73 4.79 -0.18
CA SER A 235 -7.67 3.36 -0.45
C SER A 235 -6.21 2.90 -0.45
N ASN A 236 -5.92 1.80 0.24
CA ASN A 236 -4.56 1.27 0.37
C ASN A 236 -4.03 0.63 -0.94
N VAL A 237 -4.89 0.24 -1.89
CA VAL A 237 -4.46 -0.40 -3.16
C VAL A 237 -4.25 0.62 -4.27
N THR A 238 -5.22 1.50 -4.47
CA THR A 238 -5.19 2.45 -5.58
C THR A 238 -4.50 3.76 -5.21
N GLY A 239 -4.16 3.98 -3.94
CA GLY A 239 -3.75 5.29 -3.43
C GLY A 239 -4.84 6.37 -3.62
N ALA A 240 -6.05 5.94 -3.97
CA ALA A 240 -7.14 6.83 -4.34
C ALA A 240 -7.67 7.53 -3.09
N GLY A 241 -7.21 8.76 -2.87
CA GLY A 241 -7.79 9.67 -1.88
C GLY A 241 -9.29 9.85 -2.14
N GLY A 242 -10.09 10.14 -1.12
CA GLY A 242 -11.55 10.24 -1.27
C GLY A 242 -12.28 8.93 -1.01
N MET A 243 -11.52 7.88 -0.70
CA MET A 243 -12.00 6.60 -0.19
C MET A 243 -11.51 6.38 1.25
N MET A 244 -11.91 5.30 1.90
CA MET A 244 -11.38 4.90 3.19
C MET A 244 -11.13 3.40 3.17
N ALA A 245 -9.87 3.02 3.32
CA ALA A 245 -9.52 1.62 3.51
C ALA A 245 -10.11 1.09 4.82
N ASP A 246 -10.87 0.02 4.71
CA ASP A 246 -11.36 -0.77 5.84
C ASP A 246 -10.15 -1.40 6.54
N PRO A 247 -9.86 -1.03 7.80
CA PRO A 247 -8.71 -1.54 8.55
C PRO A 247 -8.84 -3.01 8.90
N TYR A 248 -10.00 -3.63 8.70
CA TYR A 248 -10.29 -5.00 9.10
C TYR A 248 -10.49 -5.93 7.92
N THR A 249 -10.89 -5.41 6.75
CA THR A 249 -11.08 -6.23 5.55
C THR A 249 -10.19 -5.83 4.38
N GLY A 250 -9.67 -4.60 4.36
CA GLY A 250 -8.94 -4.03 3.23
C GLY A 250 -9.84 -3.57 2.06
N LEU A 251 -11.17 -3.67 2.16
CA LEU A 251 -12.09 -3.10 1.17
C LEU A 251 -12.13 -1.57 1.28
N ALA A 252 -12.63 -0.87 0.25
CA ALA A 252 -12.69 0.59 0.24
C ALA A 252 -14.12 1.11 0.41
N TYR A 253 -14.31 2.10 1.29
CA TYR A 253 -15.58 2.80 1.54
C TYR A 253 -15.54 4.26 1.04
N PRO A 254 -16.69 4.87 0.71
CA PRO A 254 -16.76 6.28 0.32
C PRO A 254 -16.35 7.24 1.44
N GLN A 255 -15.44 8.17 1.14
CA GLN A 255 -15.08 9.26 2.06
C GLN A 255 -15.46 10.65 1.50
N ARG A 256 -15.08 10.98 0.26
CA ARG A 256 -15.48 12.24 -0.43
C ARG A 256 -16.04 12.04 -1.83
N ILE A 257 -16.57 10.86 -2.11
CA ILE A 257 -17.32 10.59 -3.33
C ILE A 257 -18.81 10.51 -3.00
N ALA A 258 -19.66 11.03 -3.89
CA ALA A 258 -21.11 10.94 -3.78
C ALA A 258 -21.63 9.62 -4.35
N SER A 259 -21.02 9.14 -5.45
CA SER A 259 -21.33 7.84 -6.05
C SER A 259 -20.19 7.35 -6.95
N ALA A 260 -20.12 6.04 -7.19
CA ALA A 260 -19.25 5.48 -8.20
C ALA A 260 -19.90 4.35 -9.01
N GLU A 261 -19.38 4.16 -10.21
CA GLU A 261 -19.70 3.05 -11.11
C GLU A 261 -18.41 2.39 -11.58
N LEU A 262 -18.40 1.06 -11.59
CA LEU A 262 -17.39 0.25 -12.27
C LEU A 262 -18.05 -0.49 -13.43
N THR A 263 -17.56 -0.26 -14.64
CA THR A 263 -17.85 -1.11 -15.80
C THR A 263 -16.63 -1.95 -16.12
N HIS A 264 -16.79 -3.25 -16.34
CA HIS A 264 -15.69 -4.14 -16.72
C HIS A 264 -16.07 -5.09 -17.87
N VAL A 265 -15.08 -5.56 -18.62
CA VAL A 265 -15.31 -6.50 -19.73
C VAL A 265 -15.69 -7.90 -19.23
N GLU A 266 -16.48 -8.62 -20.02
CA GLU A 266 -16.85 -10.03 -19.76
C GLU A 266 -15.60 -10.92 -19.60
N GLY A 267 -15.64 -11.85 -18.65
CA GLY A 267 -14.57 -12.84 -18.42
C GLY A 267 -13.56 -12.48 -17.33
N LEU A 268 -13.55 -11.23 -16.86
CA LEU A 268 -12.70 -10.85 -15.72
C LEU A 268 -13.29 -11.37 -14.39
N PRO A 269 -12.48 -11.94 -13.48
CA PRO A 269 -12.92 -12.50 -12.20
C PRO A 269 -13.18 -11.41 -11.14
N ILE A 270 -13.87 -10.33 -11.51
CA ILE A 270 -14.22 -9.22 -10.62
C ILE A 270 -15.51 -9.55 -9.87
N ARG A 271 -15.50 -9.39 -8.54
CA ARG A 271 -16.66 -9.56 -7.66
C ARG A 271 -16.96 -8.28 -6.89
N GLN A 272 -18.24 -8.06 -6.61
CA GLN A 272 -18.70 -6.97 -5.76
C GLN A 272 -18.94 -7.49 -4.33
N ASN A 273 -18.44 -6.76 -3.33
CA ASN A 273 -18.56 -7.09 -1.91
C ASN A 273 -19.45 -6.09 -1.14
N LEU A 274 -19.44 -4.82 -1.55
CA LEU A 274 -20.17 -3.71 -0.91
C LEU A 274 -21.20 -3.11 -1.88
N ASP A 275 -22.28 -2.54 -1.35
CA ASP A 275 -23.43 -2.06 -2.12
C ASP A 275 -23.38 -0.56 -2.48
N TRP A 276 -22.32 0.15 -2.08
CA TRP A 276 -22.19 1.60 -2.30
C TRP A 276 -21.87 2.00 -3.76
N LEU A 277 -21.39 1.05 -4.57
CA LEU A 277 -21.09 1.24 -6.00
C LEU A 277 -22.01 0.42 -6.91
N THR A 278 -22.13 0.85 -8.15
CA THR A 278 -22.77 0.06 -9.21
C THR A 278 -21.71 -0.66 -10.02
N VAL A 279 -21.89 -1.97 -10.26
CA VAL A 279 -21.00 -2.77 -11.11
C VAL A 279 -21.74 -3.25 -12.35
N GLN A 280 -21.15 -3.04 -13.54
CA GLN A 280 -21.71 -3.45 -14.83
C GLN A 280 -20.69 -4.28 -15.60
N THR A 281 -21.17 -5.35 -16.24
CA THR A 281 -20.35 -6.18 -17.13
C THR A 281 -20.80 -5.95 -18.58
N VAL A 282 -19.85 -5.69 -19.48
CA VAL A 282 -20.10 -5.40 -20.89
C VAL A 282 -19.16 -6.22 -21.80
N PRO A 283 -19.49 -6.48 -23.07
CA PRO A 283 -18.60 -7.21 -23.97
C PRO A 283 -17.34 -6.43 -24.37
N GLN A 284 -17.38 -5.09 -24.32
CA GLN A 284 -16.29 -4.19 -24.68
C GLN A 284 -16.50 -2.81 -24.04
N ILE A 285 -15.42 -2.13 -23.71
CA ILE A 285 -15.40 -0.73 -23.28
C ILE A 285 -14.60 0.09 -24.30
N ASP A 286 -15.25 1.04 -24.96
CA ASP A 286 -14.59 2.01 -25.82
C ASP A 286 -14.18 3.24 -25.01
N VAL A 287 -12.93 3.69 -25.18
CA VAL A 287 -12.41 4.89 -24.53
C VAL A 287 -12.84 6.13 -25.37
N PRO A 288 -13.42 7.17 -24.75
CA PRO A 288 -13.86 8.38 -25.46
C PRO A 288 -12.72 9.08 -26.20
N ALA A 289 -13.04 9.65 -27.37
CA ALA A 289 -12.10 10.35 -28.24
C ALA A 289 -11.35 11.52 -27.56
N ASP A 290 -12.00 12.18 -26.60
CA ASP A 290 -11.49 13.32 -25.82
C ASP A 290 -10.80 12.92 -24.51
N ALA A 291 -10.72 11.63 -24.17
CA ALA A 291 -9.98 11.18 -22.99
C ALA A 291 -8.47 11.43 -23.16
N TRP A 292 -7.82 11.85 -22.07
CA TRP A 292 -6.39 12.14 -22.00
C TRP A 292 -5.61 10.85 -21.83
N VAL A 293 -4.72 10.54 -22.78
CA VAL A 293 -3.98 9.27 -22.84
C VAL A 293 -2.47 9.44 -22.75
N ASP A 294 -1.99 10.67 -22.85
CA ASP A 294 -0.59 11.00 -22.74
C ASP A 294 -0.41 12.51 -22.50
N TRP A 295 0.83 12.94 -22.32
CA TRP A 295 1.21 14.32 -22.08
C TRP A 295 2.28 14.80 -23.07
N ASP A 296 2.05 15.96 -23.66
CA ASP A 296 3.01 16.69 -24.49
C ASP A 296 3.71 17.74 -23.61
N ALA A 297 4.88 17.40 -23.07
CA ALA A 297 5.64 18.28 -22.17
C ALA A 297 6.15 19.56 -22.85
N VAL A 298 6.36 19.56 -24.17
CA VAL A 298 6.83 20.73 -24.92
C VAL A 298 5.72 21.77 -25.02
N ASN A 299 4.50 21.34 -25.37
CA ASN A 299 3.35 22.22 -25.52
C ASN A 299 2.51 22.35 -24.23
N GLN A 300 2.86 21.59 -23.19
CA GLN A 300 2.19 21.53 -21.89
C GLN A 300 0.68 21.27 -22.02
N ARG A 301 0.32 20.23 -22.78
CA ARG A 301 -1.07 19.82 -23.03
C ARG A 301 -1.22 18.31 -23.00
N PHE A 302 -2.41 17.84 -22.65
CA PHE A 302 -2.76 16.44 -22.81
C PHE A 302 -2.91 16.08 -24.29
N ILE A 303 -2.51 14.85 -24.61
CA ILE A 303 -2.75 14.19 -25.89
C ILE A 303 -3.99 13.32 -25.71
N THR A 304 -4.95 13.44 -26.62
CA THR A 304 -6.22 12.71 -26.54
C THR A 304 -6.20 11.36 -27.27
N VAL A 305 -7.21 10.52 -27.03
CA VAL A 305 -7.46 9.30 -27.82
C VAL A 305 -7.56 9.61 -29.30
N GLU A 306 -8.29 10.65 -29.71
CA GLU A 306 -8.45 11.01 -31.14
C GLU A 306 -7.10 11.32 -31.80
N GLU A 307 -6.18 11.96 -31.07
CA GLU A 307 -4.84 12.30 -31.57
C GLU A 307 -3.90 11.10 -31.64
N LYS A 308 -3.85 10.28 -30.59
CA LYS A 308 -2.88 9.18 -30.47
C LYS A 308 -3.37 7.86 -31.07
N PHE A 309 -4.68 7.62 -31.01
CA PHE A 309 -5.36 6.39 -31.43
C PHE A 309 -6.59 6.71 -32.31
N PRO A 310 -6.38 7.24 -33.53
CA PRO A 310 -7.48 7.68 -34.41
C PRO A 310 -8.42 6.55 -34.86
N GLU A 311 -8.01 5.28 -34.71
CA GLU A 311 -8.84 4.10 -34.99
C GLU A 311 -9.69 3.65 -33.78
N GLY A 312 -9.54 4.32 -32.63
CA GLY A 312 -10.18 3.98 -31.36
C GLY A 312 -9.23 3.28 -30.38
N LEU A 313 -9.63 3.26 -29.12
CA LEU A 313 -8.93 2.59 -28.02
C LEU A 313 -9.97 1.89 -27.14
N THR A 314 -9.64 0.71 -26.61
CA THR A 314 -10.48 -0.03 -25.67
C THR A 314 -9.79 -0.22 -24.33
N ALA A 315 -10.56 -0.55 -23.29
CA ALA A 315 -10.08 -0.82 -21.93
C ALA A 315 -10.74 -2.05 -21.33
N ASN A 316 -10.11 -2.68 -20.33
CA ASN A 316 -10.73 -3.75 -19.55
C ASN A 316 -11.70 -3.23 -18.49
N ILE A 317 -11.40 -2.08 -17.89
CA ILE A 317 -12.23 -1.45 -16.87
C ILE A 317 -12.43 0.04 -17.13
N LYS A 318 -13.58 0.55 -16.68
CA LYS A 318 -13.95 1.95 -16.60
C LYS A 318 -14.47 2.24 -15.20
N SER A 319 -13.82 3.18 -14.50
CA SER A 319 -14.32 3.76 -13.26
C SER A 319 -14.97 5.12 -13.55
N VAL A 320 -16.13 5.38 -12.97
CA VAL A 320 -16.78 6.70 -12.94
C VAL A 320 -16.96 7.12 -11.50
N VAL A 321 -16.49 8.32 -11.17
CA VAL A 321 -16.63 8.90 -9.83
C VAL A 321 -17.33 10.24 -9.95
N VAL A 322 -18.39 10.42 -9.15
CA VAL A 322 -19.09 11.69 -8.99
C VAL A 322 -18.84 12.17 -7.56
N TYR A 323 -18.37 13.41 -7.44
CA TYR A 323 -18.10 14.07 -6.17
C TYR A 323 -19.33 14.82 -5.62
N PRO A 324 -19.37 15.14 -4.31
CA PRO A 324 -20.39 16.01 -3.76
C PRO A 324 -20.46 17.37 -4.48
N ASP A 325 -21.68 17.88 -4.68
CA ASP A 325 -21.93 19.17 -5.35
C ASP A 325 -21.24 20.35 -4.64
N ASP A 326 -21.03 20.27 -3.33
CA ASP A 326 -20.41 21.29 -2.49
C ASP A 326 -18.92 21.01 -2.18
N LEU A 327 -18.27 20.13 -2.94
CA LEU A 327 -16.87 19.70 -2.70
C LEU A 327 -15.92 20.89 -2.54
N PHE A 328 -15.93 21.82 -3.49
CA PHE A 328 -15.02 22.96 -3.53
C PHE A 328 -15.39 24.08 -2.54
N GLU A 329 -16.58 24.00 -1.92
CA GLU A 329 -17.00 24.90 -0.86
C GLU A 329 -16.64 24.37 0.54
N THR A 330 -16.70 23.05 0.71
CA THR A 330 -16.60 22.39 2.02
C THR A 330 -15.21 21.87 2.33
N VAL A 331 -14.46 21.41 1.33
CA VAL A 331 -13.10 20.91 1.53
C VAL A 331 -12.10 22.05 1.38
N LYS A 332 -11.21 22.17 2.36
CA LYS A 332 -10.10 23.11 2.35
C LYS A 332 -8.78 22.40 2.59
N TRP A 333 -7.75 22.94 1.95
CA TRP A 333 -6.37 22.73 2.30
C TRP A 333 -6.05 23.35 3.67
N HIS A 334 -5.03 22.84 4.36
CA HIS A 334 -4.64 23.32 5.70
C HIS A 334 -4.23 24.80 5.75
N ASP A 335 -3.77 25.36 4.63
CA ASP A 335 -3.49 26.79 4.47
C ASP A 335 -4.76 27.66 4.41
N GLY A 336 -5.94 27.04 4.44
CA GLY A 336 -7.26 27.69 4.39
C GLY A 336 -7.80 27.88 2.97
N SER A 337 -7.05 27.48 1.95
CA SER A 337 -7.47 27.56 0.55
C SER A 337 -8.55 26.49 0.24
N PRO A 338 -9.62 26.79 -0.52
CA PRO A 338 -10.62 25.78 -0.88
C PRO A 338 -10.02 24.66 -1.75
N LEU A 339 -10.57 23.47 -1.89
CA LEU A 339 -10.12 22.57 -2.96
C LEU A 339 -10.55 23.14 -4.33
N SER A 340 -9.82 22.89 -5.42
CA SER A 340 -10.28 23.27 -6.77
C SER A 340 -9.97 22.21 -7.84
N ALA A 341 -10.62 22.31 -9.01
CA ALA A 341 -10.36 21.42 -10.14
C ALA A 341 -8.89 21.51 -10.63
N GLY A 342 -8.24 22.66 -10.42
CA GLY A 342 -6.81 22.84 -10.73
C GLY A 342 -5.91 21.90 -9.93
N ASP A 343 -6.26 21.57 -8.68
CA ASP A 343 -5.50 20.59 -7.87
C ASP A 343 -5.50 19.20 -8.52
N PHE A 344 -6.66 18.74 -8.99
CA PHE A 344 -6.82 17.45 -9.67
C PHE A 344 -6.03 17.41 -10.98
N VAL A 345 -6.15 18.45 -11.81
CA VAL A 345 -5.47 18.48 -13.11
C VAL A 345 -3.95 18.61 -12.94
N MET A 346 -3.47 19.40 -11.98
CA MET A 346 -2.03 19.49 -11.67
C MET A 346 -1.47 18.13 -11.24
N ASN A 347 -2.20 17.41 -10.37
CA ASN A 347 -1.80 16.08 -9.94
C ASN A 347 -1.76 15.07 -11.09
N ILE A 348 -2.73 15.12 -12.01
CA ILE A 348 -2.69 14.30 -13.24
C ILE A 348 -1.48 14.67 -14.09
N ILE A 349 -1.16 15.94 -14.31
CA ILE A 349 0.05 16.34 -15.07
C ILE A 349 1.31 15.74 -14.43
N GLN A 350 1.41 15.78 -13.10
CA GLN A 350 2.55 15.25 -12.36
C GLN A 350 2.75 13.74 -12.58
N SER A 351 1.70 12.98 -12.94
CA SER A 351 1.83 11.54 -13.24
C SER A 351 2.47 11.24 -14.61
N PHE A 352 2.66 12.26 -15.45
CA PHE A 352 3.27 12.09 -16.77
C PHE A 352 4.55 12.90 -16.93
N ASP A 353 4.50 14.19 -16.58
CA ASP A 353 5.51 15.18 -16.96
C ASP A 353 6.94 14.81 -16.52
N PRO A 354 7.19 14.34 -15.28
CA PRO A 354 8.53 13.93 -14.85
C PRO A 354 9.12 12.76 -15.65
N GLY A 355 8.27 11.95 -16.29
CA GLY A 355 8.70 10.84 -17.14
C GLY A 355 8.96 11.22 -18.60
N LYS A 356 8.73 12.49 -19.00
CA LYS A 356 8.95 12.96 -20.38
C LYS A 356 10.34 13.55 -20.54
N PRO A 357 11.21 13.02 -21.42
CA PRO A 357 12.55 13.57 -21.65
C PRO A 357 12.57 15.06 -22.04
N GLU A 358 11.49 15.56 -22.63
CA GLU A 358 11.34 16.97 -23.01
C GLU A 358 10.87 17.87 -21.86
N SER A 359 10.47 17.30 -20.71
CA SER A 359 10.05 18.07 -19.54
C SER A 359 11.25 18.76 -18.88
N ALA A 360 11.01 19.98 -18.37
CA ALA A 360 11.97 20.70 -17.55
C ALA A 360 12.24 20.00 -16.20
N ILE A 361 11.31 19.15 -15.75
CA ILE A 361 11.43 18.39 -14.50
C ILE A 361 11.70 16.89 -14.75
N TYR A 362 12.19 16.54 -15.95
CA TYR A 362 12.49 15.15 -16.30
C TYR A 362 13.40 14.47 -15.26
N ASP A 363 13.02 13.26 -14.87
CA ASP A 363 13.80 12.40 -14.00
C ASP A 363 13.83 10.98 -14.60
N GLU A 364 15.03 10.48 -14.88
CA GLU A 364 15.23 9.18 -15.51
C GLU A 364 14.75 8.03 -14.61
N SER A 365 14.88 8.16 -13.27
CA SER A 365 14.42 7.15 -12.32
C SER A 365 12.88 7.05 -12.31
N LEU A 366 12.19 8.19 -12.37
CA LEU A 366 10.72 8.24 -12.45
C LEU A 366 10.20 7.79 -13.82
N ALA A 367 10.96 8.04 -14.89
CA ALA A 367 10.56 7.64 -16.23
C ALA A 367 10.35 6.12 -16.34
N LEU A 368 11.15 5.30 -15.63
CA LEU A 368 11.00 3.84 -15.61
C LEU A 368 9.62 3.42 -15.05
N SER A 369 9.28 3.88 -13.85
CA SER A 369 8.03 3.51 -13.18
C SER A 369 6.80 4.11 -13.88
N ILE A 370 6.88 5.36 -14.36
CA ILE A 370 5.82 5.99 -15.13
C ILE A 370 5.56 5.23 -16.43
N ASN A 371 6.61 4.87 -17.19
CA ASN A 371 6.44 4.13 -18.45
C ASN A 371 5.81 2.75 -18.23
N ALA A 372 6.17 2.05 -17.15
CA ALA A 372 5.53 0.79 -16.79
C ALA A 372 4.04 0.97 -16.48
N ALA A 373 3.67 2.01 -15.72
CA ALA A 373 2.27 2.31 -15.43
C ALA A 373 1.47 2.67 -16.70
N LEU A 374 2.10 3.34 -17.67
CA LEU A 374 1.46 3.74 -18.92
C LEU A 374 1.07 2.57 -19.84
N GLU A 375 1.62 1.37 -19.65
CA GLU A 375 1.24 0.19 -20.44
C GLU A 375 -0.21 -0.24 -20.20
N GLN A 376 -0.65 -0.15 -18.94
CA GLN A 376 -1.99 -0.54 -18.51
C GLN A 376 -2.97 0.66 -18.50
N PHE A 377 -2.47 1.89 -18.55
CA PHE A 377 -3.26 3.11 -18.59
C PHE A 377 -3.95 3.30 -19.95
N LYS A 378 -5.25 3.63 -19.95
CA LYS A 378 -6.02 3.89 -21.18
C LYS A 378 -6.62 5.27 -21.27
N GLY A 379 -6.78 5.98 -20.16
CA GLY A 379 -7.14 7.38 -20.21
C GLY A 379 -7.82 7.90 -18.96
N TYR A 380 -7.79 9.22 -18.80
CA TYR A 380 -8.60 9.96 -17.85
C TYR A 380 -9.48 10.97 -18.56
N ARG A 381 -10.62 11.32 -17.96
CA ARG A 381 -11.51 12.35 -18.51
C ARG A 381 -12.29 13.05 -17.41
N ILE A 382 -12.15 14.37 -17.33
CA ILE A 382 -13.04 15.22 -16.54
C ILE A 382 -14.30 15.49 -17.36
N VAL A 383 -15.42 14.89 -16.95
CA VAL A 383 -16.71 15.01 -17.65
C VAL A 383 -17.45 16.30 -17.25
N SER A 384 -17.31 16.69 -15.98
CA SER A 384 -17.88 17.90 -15.41
C SER A 384 -17.01 18.39 -14.26
N THR A 385 -17.01 19.69 -13.98
CA THR A 385 -16.42 20.29 -12.79
C THR A 385 -17.47 20.71 -11.76
N ASP A 386 -18.77 20.57 -12.06
CA ASP A 386 -19.89 20.93 -11.18
C ASP A 386 -21.13 20.04 -11.43
N PRO A 387 -21.38 19.01 -10.59
CA PRO A 387 -20.41 18.43 -9.67
C PRO A 387 -19.22 17.83 -10.43
N LEU A 388 -18.05 17.80 -9.77
CA LEU A 388 -16.86 17.16 -10.35
C LEU A 388 -17.18 15.69 -10.66
N THR A 389 -16.99 15.30 -11.93
CA THR A 389 -17.20 13.94 -12.42
C THR A 389 -16.00 13.52 -13.25
N ILE A 390 -15.41 12.39 -12.87
CA ILE A 390 -14.17 11.87 -13.47
C ILE A 390 -14.41 10.45 -13.98
N GLU A 391 -13.95 10.17 -15.20
CA GLU A 391 -13.84 8.83 -15.76
C GLU A 391 -12.36 8.42 -15.82
N ALA A 392 -12.07 7.16 -15.44
CA ALA A 392 -10.76 6.54 -15.56
C ALA A 392 -10.86 5.20 -16.28
N TYR A 393 -9.90 4.94 -17.17
CA TYR A 393 -9.88 3.77 -18.05
C TYR A 393 -8.54 3.06 -17.93
N GLY A 394 -8.57 1.73 -17.82
CA GLY A 394 -7.36 0.93 -17.68
C GLY A 394 -7.57 -0.53 -18.04
N ASP A 395 -6.45 -1.22 -18.26
CA ASP A 395 -6.41 -2.67 -18.45
C ASP A 395 -6.15 -3.43 -17.14
N PHE A 396 -5.43 -2.81 -16.20
CA PHE A 396 -5.18 -3.36 -14.87
C PHE A 396 -6.47 -3.36 -14.04
N TYR A 397 -6.69 -4.43 -13.30
CA TYR A 397 -7.85 -4.58 -12.43
C TYR A 397 -7.52 -5.36 -11.15
N GLN A 398 -8.31 -5.12 -10.12
CA GLN A 398 -8.35 -5.89 -8.87
C GLN A 398 -9.55 -6.83 -8.88
N THR A 399 -9.45 -7.97 -8.20
CA THR A 399 -10.57 -8.93 -8.15
C THR A 399 -11.76 -8.44 -7.34
N ASP A 400 -11.57 -7.50 -6.41
CA ASP A 400 -12.65 -6.85 -5.67
C ASP A 400 -13.03 -5.51 -6.34
N ALA A 401 -14.29 -5.36 -6.74
CA ALA A 401 -14.79 -4.21 -7.49
C ALA A 401 -14.53 -2.87 -6.79
N GLU A 402 -14.61 -2.85 -5.46
CA GLU A 402 -14.38 -1.66 -4.62
C GLU A 402 -12.95 -1.11 -4.80
N LEU A 403 -11.99 -1.97 -5.11
CA LEU A 403 -10.57 -1.64 -5.30
C LEU A 403 -10.23 -1.23 -6.73
N ASN A 404 -11.22 -1.14 -7.61
CA ASN A 404 -11.07 -0.66 -9.00
C ASN A 404 -11.59 0.77 -9.20
N ILE A 405 -12.09 1.42 -8.14
CA ILE A 405 -12.56 2.80 -8.22
C ILE A 405 -11.37 3.75 -8.11
N LEU A 406 -11.18 4.57 -9.15
CA LEU A 406 -10.12 5.57 -9.25
C LEU A 406 -10.73 6.97 -9.13
N THR A 407 -10.52 7.58 -7.97
CA THR A 407 -11.09 8.90 -7.65
C THR A 407 -10.30 10.04 -8.31
N LEU A 408 -8.99 9.84 -8.50
CA LEU A 408 -8.03 10.89 -8.89
C LEU A 408 -8.05 12.10 -7.94
N TRP A 409 -8.40 11.90 -6.67
CA TRP A 409 -8.13 12.90 -5.63
C TRP A 409 -6.68 13.37 -5.73
N PRO A 410 -6.35 14.65 -5.48
CA PRO A 410 -4.98 15.17 -5.60
C PRO A 410 -4.07 14.66 -4.47
N GLN A 411 -3.93 13.34 -4.40
CA GLN A 411 -2.98 12.58 -3.62
C GLN A 411 -1.83 12.17 -4.56
N ASP A 412 -0.64 11.94 -4.04
CA ASP A 412 0.45 11.45 -4.87
C ASP A 412 0.09 10.12 -5.55
N LEU A 413 0.64 9.94 -6.74
CA LEU A 413 0.37 8.78 -7.59
C LEU A 413 1.52 7.78 -7.54
N TYR A 414 2.46 7.96 -6.61
CA TYR A 414 3.65 7.13 -6.42
C TYR A 414 3.54 6.24 -5.17
N GLY A 415 2.42 6.30 -4.45
CA GLY A 415 2.14 5.46 -3.28
C GLY A 415 2.81 5.94 -1.98
N LEU A 416 3.20 7.21 -1.92
CA LEU A 416 3.93 7.81 -0.80
C LEU A 416 3.01 8.35 0.31
N GLY A 417 1.73 8.60 0.01
CA GLY A 417 0.71 9.03 0.97
C GLY A 417 0.60 10.54 1.21
N TYR A 418 1.13 11.38 0.31
CA TYR A 418 1.09 12.84 0.35
C TYR A 418 -0.08 13.40 -0.46
N GLU A 419 -0.46 14.65 -0.20
CA GLU A 419 -1.38 15.40 -1.07
C GLU A 419 -0.69 16.54 -1.81
N ASN A 420 -1.24 16.84 -2.98
CA ASN A 420 -0.64 17.65 -4.02
C ASN A 420 -1.42 18.92 -4.24
N SER A 421 -1.34 19.83 -3.27
CA SER A 421 -1.78 21.22 -3.42
C SER A 421 -1.04 21.84 -4.59
N TRP A 422 -1.77 22.34 -5.61
CA TRP A 422 -1.12 22.80 -6.84
C TRP A 422 -0.06 23.90 -6.61
N PRO A 423 -0.21 24.86 -5.66
CA PRO A 423 0.82 25.88 -5.42
C PRO A 423 2.11 25.30 -4.84
N VAL A 424 2.02 24.25 -4.01
CA VAL A 424 3.21 23.57 -3.46
C VAL A 424 3.98 22.90 -4.59
N LEU A 425 3.30 22.15 -5.46
CA LEU A 425 3.92 21.56 -6.63
C LEU A 425 4.44 22.62 -7.61
N ALA A 426 3.75 23.75 -7.81
CA ALA A 426 4.22 24.82 -8.67
C ALA A 426 5.58 25.38 -8.20
N VAL A 427 5.71 25.64 -6.90
CA VAL A 427 6.95 26.13 -6.28
C VAL A 427 8.06 25.08 -6.36
N SER A 428 7.75 23.82 -6.05
CA SER A 428 8.73 22.73 -6.15
C SER A 428 9.16 22.46 -7.60
N ASN A 429 8.24 22.50 -8.56
CA ASN A 429 8.55 22.34 -9.99
C ASN A 429 9.42 23.49 -10.53
N LEU A 430 9.26 24.71 -10.04
CA LEU A 430 10.15 25.82 -10.38
C LEU A 430 11.59 25.55 -9.88
N ALA A 431 11.76 25.02 -8.65
CA ALA A 431 13.07 24.67 -8.13
C ALA A 431 13.72 23.51 -8.91
N GLU A 432 12.93 22.48 -9.21
CA GLU A 432 13.31 21.32 -10.01
C GLU A 432 13.74 21.72 -11.42
N ALA A 433 12.94 22.54 -12.11
CA ALA A 433 13.20 22.98 -13.48
C ALA A 433 14.44 23.88 -13.59
N ASN A 434 14.83 24.54 -12.50
CA ASN A 434 16.06 25.34 -12.44
C ASN A 434 17.26 24.52 -11.95
N GLY A 435 17.09 23.24 -11.60
CA GLY A 435 18.14 22.37 -11.09
C GLY A 435 18.70 22.79 -9.74
N GLU A 436 17.91 23.51 -8.91
CA GLU A 436 18.32 23.89 -7.55
C GLU A 436 17.86 22.88 -6.50
N LEU A 437 16.83 22.08 -6.82
CA LEU A 437 16.38 20.91 -6.07
C LEU A 437 16.09 19.76 -7.03
N THR A 438 16.07 18.53 -6.53
CA THR A 438 15.53 17.36 -7.25
C THR A 438 14.47 16.64 -6.42
N TYR A 439 13.48 15.99 -7.03
CA TYR A 439 12.49 15.21 -6.27
C TYR A 439 13.06 13.89 -5.72
N THR A 440 13.95 13.25 -6.48
CA THR A 440 14.52 11.93 -6.17
C THR A 440 15.95 12.03 -5.64
N GLU A 441 16.35 11.03 -4.86
CA GLU A 441 17.73 10.87 -4.38
C GLU A 441 18.70 10.60 -5.54
N ASP A 442 18.32 9.75 -6.51
CA ASP A 442 19.15 9.40 -7.66
C ASP A 442 19.59 10.63 -8.44
N LYS A 443 18.62 11.51 -8.78
CA LYS A 443 18.91 12.74 -9.51
C LYS A 443 19.68 13.75 -8.66
N ALA A 444 19.41 13.82 -7.35
CA ALA A 444 20.17 14.66 -6.41
C ALA A 444 21.65 14.26 -6.40
N GLY A 445 21.92 12.96 -6.32
CA GLY A 445 23.27 12.40 -6.32
C GLY A 445 24.03 12.71 -7.61
N VAL A 446 23.36 12.59 -8.77
CA VAL A 446 23.97 12.89 -10.08
C VAL A 446 24.26 14.38 -10.27
N LEU A 447 23.35 15.26 -9.84
CA LEU A 447 23.50 16.71 -10.00
C LEU A 447 24.28 17.38 -8.87
N GLU A 448 24.59 16.66 -7.79
CA GLU A 448 25.19 17.17 -6.56
C GLU A 448 24.38 18.34 -5.95
N VAL A 449 23.05 18.22 -5.95
CA VAL A 449 22.11 19.19 -5.37
C VAL A 449 21.24 18.55 -4.28
N GLU A 450 20.54 19.38 -3.52
CA GLU A 450 19.69 18.92 -2.42
C GLU A 450 18.40 18.27 -2.96
N GLN A 451 17.99 17.15 -2.35
CA GLN A 451 16.68 16.57 -2.62
C GLN A 451 15.58 17.42 -1.96
N THR A 452 14.46 17.61 -2.65
CA THR A 452 13.31 18.39 -2.17
C THR A 452 12.82 17.84 -0.84
N ASN A 453 12.76 18.72 0.17
CA ASN A 453 12.24 18.41 1.49
C ASN A 453 11.29 19.52 1.94
N TRP A 454 10.01 19.21 2.04
CA TRP A 454 8.98 20.16 2.40
C TRP A 454 8.96 20.52 3.88
N VAL A 455 9.61 19.76 4.76
CA VAL A 455 9.56 19.98 6.21
C VAL A 455 10.85 20.50 6.84
N GLY A 456 11.92 20.67 6.07
CA GLY A 456 13.16 21.21 6.62
C GLY A 456 14.37 21.13 5.70
N GLY A 457 15.54 21.39 6.27
CA GLY A 457 16.81 21.40 5.56
C GLY A 457 17.03 22.64 4.67
N PRO A 458 18.12 22.64 3.88
CA PRO A 458 18.44 23.72 2.94
C PRO A 458 17.33 23.96 1.89
N SER A 459 16.53 22.93 1.62
CA SER A 459 15.42 22.99 0.67
C SER A 459 14.43 24.14 0.94
N LEU A 460 14.14 24.46 2.22
CA LEU A 460 13.17 25.51 2.56
C LEU A 460 13.58 26.91 2.06
N GLU A 461 14.88 27.24 2.09
CA GLU A 461 15.35 28.55 1.59
C GLU A 461 15.14 28.67 0.08
N ILE A 462 15.39 27.59 -0.66
CA ILE A 462 15.21 27.52 -2.11
C ILE A 462 13.72 27.59 -2.45
N LEU A 463 12.87 26.85 -1.75
CA LEU A 463 11.42 26.89 -1.94
C LEU A 463 10.86 28.30 -1.65
N ASN A 464 11.33 29.00 -0.61
CA ASN A 464 10.91 30.37 -0.31
C ASN A 464 11.21 31.36 -1.44
N LYS A 465 12.38 31.24 -2.06
CA LYS A 465 12.75 32.04 -3.25
C LYS A 465 11.74 31.83 -4.39
N TYR A 466 11.36 30.59 -4.67
CA TYR A 466 10.41 30.28 -5.75
C TYR A 466 8.95 30.59 -5.39
N LEU A 467 8.58 30.51 -4.11
CA LEU A 467 7.29 31.00 -3.62
C LEU A 467 7.15 32.50 -3.84
N ASP A 468 8.17 33.29 -3.50
CA ASP A 468 8.18 34.74 -3.75
C ASP A 468 8.12 35.06 -5.24
N GLN A 469 8.85 34.33 -6.08
CA GLN A 469 8.79 34.48 -7.53
C GLN A 469 7.37 34.19 -8.04
N ALA A 470 6.83 33.02 -7.73
CA ALA A 470 5.52 32.56 -8.21
C ALA A 470 4.39 33.50 -7.77
N ALA A 471 4.44 33.96 -6.51
CA ALA A 471 3.50 34.95 -5.98
C ALA A 471 3.58 36.29 -6.74
N SER A 472 4.80 36.79 -6.98
CA SER A 472 5.00 38.08 -7.67
C SER A 472 4.55 38.08 -9.13
N GLU A 473 4.63 36.92 -9.78
CA GLU A 473 4.26 36.70 -11.17
C GLU A 473 2.79 36.28 -11.34
N THR A 474 2.08 35.96 -10.24
CA THR A 474 0.78 35.29 -10.29
C THR A 474 0.87 34.03 -11.18
N HIS A 475 1.91 33.24 -10.93
CA HIS A 475 2.31 32.14 -11.81
C HIS A 475 1.26 31.02 -11.84
N ILE A 476 0.71 30.72 -13.02
CA ILE A 476 -0.09 29.52 -13.25
C ILE A 476 0.86 28.47 -13.86
N PRO A 477 1.19 27.37 -13.16
CA PRO A 477 2.03 26.31 -13.73
C PRO A 477 1.32 25.68 -14.93
N TYR A 478 2.07 25.17 -15.90
CA TYR A 478 1.51 24.54 -17.12
C TYR A 478 0.34 25.32 -17.74
N ALA A 479 0.50 26.64 -17.84
CA ALA A 479 -0.55 27.58 -18.24
C ALA A 479 -1.34 27.19 -19.51
N PRO A 480 -0.75 26.56 -20.55
CA PRO A 480 -1.52 26.10 -21.71
C PRO A 480 -2.68 25.14 -21.37
N THR A 481 -2.59 24.40 -20.26
CA THR A 481 -3.67 23.53 -19.76
C THR A 481 -4.35 24.12 -18.53
N LEU A 482 -3.58 24.50 -17.50
CA LEU A 482 -4.15 24.84 -16.20
C LEU A 482 -4.87 26.20 -16.16
N SER A 483 -4.68 27.07 -17.16
CA SER A 483 -5.48 28.31 -17.25
C SER A 483 -6.97 28.06 -17.52
N GLU A 484 -7.36 26.85 -17.92
CA GLU A 484 -8.76 26.45 -18.02
C GLU A 484 -9.40 26.16 -16.66
N TYR A 485 -8.59 25.82 -15.65
CA TYR A 485 -9.03 25.37 -14.33
C TYR A 485 -8.63 26.31 -13.18
N ILE A 486 -7.66 27.19 -13.41
CA ILE A 486 -7.12 28.12 -12.42
C ILE A 486 -7.23 29.54 -12.96
N THR A 487 -7.86 30.41 -12.17
CA THR A 487 -7.93 31.85 -12.48
C THR A 487 -6.72 32.61 -11.91
N ALA A 488 -6.40 33.77 -12.46
CA ALA A 488 -5.33 34.62 -11.91
C ALA A 488 -5.66 35.09 -10.48
N GLU A 489 -6.94 35.35 -10.19
CA GLU A 489 -7.42 35.69 -8.86
C GLU A 489 -7.22 34.54 -7.86
N GLU A 490 -7.54 33.31 -8.27
CA GLU A 490 -7.25 32.12 -7.47
C GLU A 490 -5.74 31.98 -7.24
N ALA A 491 -4.92 32.05 -8.29
CA ALA A 491 -3.47 31.92 -8.17
C ALA A 491 -2.88 32.93 -7.17
N ALA A 492 -3.27 34.20 -7.27
CA ALA A 492 -2.83 35.24 -6.34
C ALA A 492 -3.27 34.95 -4.88
N ALA A 493 -4.51 34.51 -4.67
CA ALA A 493 -5.01 34.17 -3.34
C ALA A 493 -4.30 32.94 -2.75
N ARG A 494 -4.04 31.93 -3.57
CA ARG A 494 -3.39 30.67 -3.18
C ARG A 494 -1.95 30.87 -2.75
N TYR A 495 -1.17 31.62 -3.51
CA TYR A 495 0.20 31.93 -3.10
C TYR A 495 0.25 32.79 -1.84
N ALA A 496 -0.69 33.74 -1.67
CA ALA A 496 -0.77 34.51 -0.44
C ALA A 496 -1.09 33.64 0.79
N ASN A 497 -1.98 32.66 0.65
CA ASN A 497 -2.28 31.69 1.70
C ASN A 497 -1.08 30.79 2.00
N LEU A 498 -0.39 30.28 0.98
CA LEU A 498 0.82 29.48 1.15
C LEU A 498 1.96 30.28 1.81
N GLN A 499 2.14 31.56 1.47
CA GLN A 499 3.10 32.44 2.15
C GLN A 499 2.77 32.60 3.63
N ALA A 500 1.49 32.83 3.97
CA ALA A 500 1.05 32.93 5.36
C ALA A 500 1.24 31.60 6.11
N TRP A 501 1.01 30.47 5.45
CA TRP A 501 1.25 29.14 6.00
C TRP A 501 2.73 28.92 6.33
N VAL A 502 3.62 29.19 5.37
CA VAL A 502 5.07 29.03 5.55
C VAL A 502 5.59 29.98 6.63
N GLU A 503 5.09 31.22 6.71
CA GLU A 503 5.44 32.16 7.79
C GLU A 503 5.04 31.62 9.18
N ALA A 504 3.87 30.97 9.29
CA ALA A 504 3.34 30.46 10.55
C ALA A 504 3.96 29.13 10.98
N HIS A 505 4.25 28.23 10.04
CA HIS A 505 4.59 26.82 10.30
C HIS A 505 5.98 26.41 9.82
N ASN A 506 6.63 27.21 8.98
CA ASN A 506 7.97 26.99 8.46
C ASN A 506 8.13 25.65 7.70
N HIS A 507 7.13 25.27 6.91
CA HIS A 507 7.17 24.11 6.01
C HIS A 507 6.12 24.23 4.90
N TYR A 508 6.22 23.35 3.89
CA TYR A 508 5.35 23.28 2.72
C TYR A 508 4.35 22.12 2.77
N MET A 509 4.34 21.32 3.85
CA MET A 509 3.29 20.30 4.06
C MET A 509 1.92 20.94 4.24
N VAL A 510 1.05 20.78 3.24
CA VAL A 510 -0.34 21.25 3.21
C VAL A 510 -1.20 20.10 2.68
N GLY A 511 -2.14 19.62 3.48
CA GLY A 511 -3.08 18.56 3.11
C GLY A 511 -4.53 18.96 3.38
N THR A 512 -5.42 17.97 3.36
CA THR A 512 -6.88 18.13 3.59
C THR A 512 -7.41 17.19 4.68
N GLY A 513 -6.50 16.57 5.44
CA GLY A 513 -6.81 15.65 6.53
C GLY A 513 -7.27 16.33 7.84
N PRO A 514 -7.67 15.53 8.85
CA PRO A 514 -8.22 16.02 10.12
C PRO A 514 -7.20 16.71 11.04
N TYR A 515 -5.91 16.56 10.77
CA TYR A 515 -4.84 17.26 11.49
C TYR A 515 -3.89 17.93 10.50
N TYR A 516 -3.17 18.95 10.96
CA TYR A 516 -2.09 19.58 10.20
C TYR A 516 -0.80 19.59 11.03
N ILE A 517 0.35 19.64 10.36
CA ILE A 517 1.65 19.76 11.04
C ILE A 517 1.82 21.20 11.53
N ASP A 518 2.12 21.35 12.82
CA ASP A 518 2.32 22.66 13.45
C ASP A 518 3.80 23.00 13.60
N GLN A 519 4.62 22.01 13.99
CA GLN A 519 6.06 22.19 14.21
C GLN A 519 6.82 20.90 13.87
N VAL A 520 8.01 21.06 13.29
CA VAL A 520 8.91 19.98 12.89
C VAL A 520 10.29 20.17 13.54
N PHE A 521 10.82 19.10 14.13
CA PHE A 521 12.14 19.07 14.78
C PHE A 521 12.95 17.89 14.25
N LEU A 522 13.71 18.11 13.17
CA LEU A 522 14.46 17.06 12.47
C LEU A 522 15.59 16.44 13.33
N THR A 523 16.24 17.23 14.19
CA THR A 523 17.34 16.74 15.06
C THR A 523 16.81 15.91 16.22
N GLU A 524 15.74 16.37 16.87
CA GLU A 524 15.09 15.67 17.97
C GLU A 524 14.20 14.52 17.50
N LYS A 525 14.00 14.38 16.18
CA LYS A 525 13.14 13.37 15.57
C LYS A 525 11.72 13.42 16.16
N SER A 526 11.13 14.63 16.12
CA SER A 526 9.77 14.86 16.61
C SER A 526 8.97 15.83 15.74
N VAL A 527 7.66 15.62 15.69
CA VAL A 527 6.68 16.47 14.99
C VAL A 527 5.49 16.72 15.92
N SER A 528 4.88 17.90 15.81
CA SER A 528 3.62 18.20 16.49
C SER A 528 2.52 18.48 15.48
N LEU A 529 1.33 17.94 15.75
CA LEU A 529 0.15 18.11 14.91
C LEU A 529 -0.97 18.76 15.71
N LYS A 530 -1.83 19.52 15.02
CA LYS A 530 -3.04 20.14 15.59
C LYS A 530 -4.26 19.74 14.79
N ASN A 531 -5.40 19.65 15.45
CA ASN A 531 -6.67 19.39 14.77
C ASN A 531 -6.99 20.54 13.80
N PHE A 532 -7.41 20.18 12.59
CA PHE A 532 -7.87 21.12 11.58
C PHE A 532 -9.36 21.40 11.77
N ALA A 533 -9.69 22.58 12.28
CA ALA A 533 -11.06 22.94 12.66
C ALA A 533 -12.03 23.02 11.47
N ASP A 534 -11.50 23.26 10.26
CA ASP A 534 -12.26 23.34 9.02
C ASP A 534 -12.44 21.96 8.35
N PHE A 535 -11.98 20.88 8.98
CA PHE A 535 -12.22 19.52 8.47
C PHE A 535 -13.73 19.20 8.50
N PRO A 536 -14.33 18.75 7.39
CA PRO A 536 -15.79 18.77 7.27
C PRO A 536 -16.52 17.61 7.99
N ASP A 537 -15.81 16.53 8.35
CA ASP A 537 -16.47 15.41 9.05
C ASP A 537 -16.45 15.57 10.57
N LEU A 538 -17.51 15.07 11.19
CA LEU A 538 -17.51 14.80 12.63
C LEU A 538 -16.56 13.65 12.97
N ALA A 539 -15.94 13.73 14.15
CA ALA A 539 -15.02 12.73 14.67
C ALA A 539 -15.63 11.33 14.88
N ASN A 540 -16.93 11.12 14.68
CA ASN A 540 -17.59 9.81 14.78
C ASN A 540 -17.96 9.21 13.41
N ARG A 541 -17.62 9.84 12.28
CA ARG A 541 -17.93 9.33 10.94
C ARG A 541 -17.48 7.87 10.73
N TRP A 542 -16.28 7.54 11.22
CA TRP A 542 -15.69 6.21 11.09
C TRP A 542 -15.79 5.36 12.37
N ALA A 543 -16.72 5.68 13.28
CA ALA A 543 -16.86 4.97 14.55
C ALA A 543 -17.14 3.46 14.41
N GLN A 544 -17.61 2.99 13.24
CA GLN A 544 -17.74 1.56 12.93
C GLN A 544 -16.41 0.80 13.01
N PHE A 545 -15.27 1.49 12.83
CA PHE A 545 -13.93 0.92 12.95
C PHE A 545 -13.32 1.14 14.35
N SER A 546 -14.14 1.28 15.38
CA SER A 546 -13.64 1.43 16.76
C SER A 546 -13.19 0.09 17.35
N GLU A 547 -13.85 -1.01 16.97
CA GLU A 547 -13.56 -2.35 17.47
C GLU A 547 -13.77 -3.39 16.36
N PRO A 548 -12.78 -4.23 16.04
CA PRO A 548 -12.95 -5.29 15.06
C PRO A 548 -13.82 -6.42 15.65
N LYS A 549 -14.78 -6.93 14.87
CA LYS A 549 -15.62 -8.06 15.24
C LYS A 549 -14.85 -9.40 15.17
N ILE A 550 -13.82 -9.57 15.99
CA ILE A 550 -13.02 -10.82 16.01
C ILE A 550 -13.82 -11.93 16.68
N ALA A 551 -14.08 -13.00 15.94
CA ALA A 551 -14.86 -14.13 16.44
C ALA A 551 -14.09 -14.95 17.48
N THR A 552 -14.74 -15.26 18.60
CA THR A 552 -14.31 -16.28 19.56
C THR A 552 -15.04 -17.59 19.28
N THR A 553 -14.29 -18.68 19.09
CA THR A 553 -14.87 -19.98 18.71
C THR A 553 -14.59 -21.05 19.78
N VAL A 554 -15.62 -21.79 20.16
CA VAL A 554 -15.55 -22.93 21.08
C VAL A 554 -16.11 -24.16 20.39
N LEU A 555 -15.43 -25.29 20.50
CA LEU A 555 -15.88 -26.58 19.98
C LEU A 555 -16.22 -27.51 21.13
N ASP A 556 -17.42 -28.06 21.11
CA ASP A 556 -17.91 -29.05 22.07
C ASP A 556 -18.33 -30.33 21.34
N GLY A 557 -18.27 -31.47 22.03
CA GLY A 557 -18.64 -32.76 21.44
C GLY A 557 -18.07 -33.95 22.22
N PRO A 558 -18.24 -35.17 21.69
CA PRO A 558 -17.86 -36.38 22.40
C PRO A 558 -16.34 -36.51 22.51
N GLY A 559 -15.83 -36.71 23.73
CA GLY A 559 -14.42 -37.07 23.96
C GLY A 559 -14.04 -38.48 23.51
N GLN A 560 -15.01 -39.29 23.09
CA GLN A 560 -14.82 -40.63 22.52
C GLN A 560 -15.75 -40.83 21.32
N VAL A 561 -15.20 -41.20 20.18
CA VAL A 561 -15.93 -41.49 18.95
C VAL A 561 -15.76 -42.96 18.59
N GLN A 562 -16.89 -43.63 18.34
CA GLN A 562 -16.87 -45.02 17.88
C GLN A 562 -16.42 -45.07 16.42
N ILE A 563 -15.40 -45.87 16.11
CA ILE A 563 -14.94 -46.09 14.73
C ILE A 563 -16.09 -46.71 13.93
N GLY A 564 -16.44 -46.09 12.80
CA GLY A 564 -17.58 -46.49 11.98
C GLY A 564 -18.94 -46.03 12.51
N GLY A 565 -18.96 -45.19 13.55
CA GLY A 565 -20.15 -44.52 14.08
C GLY A 565 -20.24 -43.06 13.63
N GLU A 566 -21.44 -42.49 13.66
CA GLU A 566 -21.64 -41.05 13.48
C GLU A 566 -21.30 -40.31 14.77
N ALA A 567 -20.68 -39.13 14.66
CA ALA A 567 -20.41 -38.24 15.78
C ALA A 567 -20.76 -36.79 15.42
N LEU A 568 -21.38 -36.09 16.35
CA LEU A 568 -21.77 -34.68 16.23
C LEU A 568 -20.89 -33.83 17.16
N PHE A 569 -20.44 -32.70 16.64
CA PHE A 569 -19.71 -31.68 17.41
C PHE A 569 -20.38 -30.33 17.15
N ASP A 570 -20.47 -29.51 18.18
CA ASP A 570 -21.08 -28.19 18.13
C ASP A 570 -19.99 -27.12 18.21
N ALA A 571 -19.97 -26.23 17.22
CA ALA A 571 -19.10 -25.07 17.19
C ALA A 571 -19.90 -23.81 17.53
N TYR A 572 -19.57 -23.19 18.66
CA TYR A 572 -20.15 -21.94 19.12
C TYR A 572 -19.26 -20.77 18.74
N VAL A 573 -19.82 -19.75 18.12
CA VAL A 573 -19.13 -18.56 17.62
C VAL A 573 -19.75 -17.33 18.28
N THR A 574 -18.92 -16.50 18.92
CA THR A 574 -19.37 -15.33 19.66
C THR A 574 -18.50 -14.10 19.39
N PHE A 575 -19.05 -12.91 19.62
CA PHE A 575 -18.31 -11.64 19.71
C PHE A 575 -18.85 -10.86 20.91
N ASN A 576 -17.96 -10.45 21.83
CA ASN A 576 -18.34 -9.81 23.10
C ASN A 576 -19.42 -10.59 23.87
N ASP A 577 -19.23 -11.92 23.96
CA ASP A 577 -20.12 -12.89 24.60
C ASP A 577 -21.54 -13.01 23.98
N GLU A 578 -21.81 -12.35 22.87
CA GLU A 578 -23.07 -12.45 22.12
C GLU A 578 -22.92 -13.39 20.90
N PRO A 579 -23.99 -14.10 20.49
CA PRO A 579 -23.96 -14.97 19.32
C PRO A 579 -23.53 -14.22 18.05
N TYR A 580 -22.58 -14.80 17.31
CA TYR A 580 -22.09 -14.21 16.07
C TYR A 580 -23.13 -14.38 14.95
N LEU A 581 -23.54 -13.28 14.31
CA LEU A 581 -24.62 -13.33 13.31
C LEU A 581 -24.23 -14.21 12.11
N LEU A 582 -25.15 -15.06 11.64
CA LEU A 582 -24.94 -15.87 10.44
C LEU A 582 -24.67 -15.01 9.20
N SER A 583 -25.26 -13.80 9.13
CA SER A 583 -25.01 -12.83 8.06
C SER A 583 -23.56 -12.33 8.01
N ASP A 584 -22.83 -12.46 9.12
CA ASP A 584 -21.45 -11.99 9.27
C ASP A 584 -20.45 -13.14 9.14
N VAL A 585 -20.89 -14.36 8.78
CA VAL A 585 -20.04 -15.55 8.59
C VAL A 585 -20.07 -16.01 7.13
N SER A 586 -18.92 -16.04 6.48
CA SER A 586 -18.79 -16.53 5.10
C SER A 586 -18.91 -18.06 5.04
N ARG A 587 -18.19 -18.76 5.92
CA ARG A 587 -18.19 -20.22 6.01
C ARG A 587 -17.59 -20.68 7.34
N VAL A 588 -17.92 -21.90 7.73
CA VAL A 588 -17.27 -22.62 8.83
C VAL A 588 -16.79 -23.96 8.29
N LYS A 589 -15.48 -24.17 8.28
CA LYS A 589 -14.86 -25.42 7.84
C LYS A 589 -14.42 -26.24 9.04
N TYR A 590 -14.34 -27.55 8.86
CA TYR A 590 -13.66 -28.42 9.79
C TYR A 590 -12.57 -29.24 9.08
N ILE A 591 -11.54 -29.59 9.84
CA ILE A 591 -10.46 -30.49 9.43
C ILE A 591 -10.35 -31.58 10.47
N LEU A 592 -10.46 -32.83 10.03
CA LEU A 592 -10.25 -34.01 10.86
C LEU A 592 -8.84 -34.54 10.64
N TYR A 593 -8.09 -34.67 11.73
CA TYR A 593 -6.74 -35.25 11.73
C TYR A 593 -6.73 -36.60 12.45
N ASP A 594 -5.94 -37.54 11.95
CA ASP A 594 -5.65 -38.78 12.66
C ASP A 594 -4.56 -38.60 13.74
N GLY A 595 -4.24 -39.69 14.45
CA GLY A 595 -3.23 -39.67 15.52
C GLY A 595 -1.78 -39.42 15.07
N THR A 596 -1.52 -39.34 13.76
CA THR A 596 -0.21 -38.95 13.20
C THR A 596 -0.17 -37.47 12.79
N GLY A 597 -1.32 -36.78 12.80
CA GLY A 597 -1.48 -35.44 12.27
C GLY A 597 -1.78 -35.39 10.77
N ALA A 598 -2.07 -36.53 10.12
CA ALA A 598 -2.47 -36.55 8.72
C ALA A 598 -3.95 -36.14 8.58
N VAL A 599 -4.26 -35.37 7.54
CA VAL A 599 -5.64 -34.95 7.23
C VAL A 599 -6.44 -36.14 6.72
N VAL A 600 -7.54 -36.44 7.40
CA VAL A 600 -8.50 -37.51 7.05
C VAL A 600 -9.63 -36.96 6.20
N GLU A 601 -10.14 -35.78 6.58
CA GLU A 601 -11.27 -35.13 5.91
C GLU A 601 -11.23 -33.62 6.13
N VAL A 602 -11.68 -32.88 5.12
CA VAL A 602 -12.01 -31.45 5.22
C VAL A 602 -13.45 -31.31 4.78
N GLY A 603 -14.27 -30.66 5.61
CA GLY A 603 -15.68 -30.44 5.30
C GLY A 603 -16.19 -29.10 5.81
N ASP A 604 -17.47 -28.84 5.60
CA ASP A 604 -18.16 -27.64 6.07
C ASP A 604 -19.09 -27.99 7.24
N ALA A 605 -19.12 -27.14 8.26
CA ALA A 605 -20.09 -27.21 9.34
C ALA A 605 -21.43 -26.62 8.88
N VAL A 606 -22.53 -27.15 9.39
CA VAL A 606 -23.88 -26.70 9.06
C VAL A 606 -24.33 -25.64 10.06
N ALA A 607 -24.77 -24.48 9.57
CA ALA A 607 -25.37 -23.45 10.40
C ALA A 607 -26.68 -23.95 11.04
N VAL A 608 -26.83 -23.75 12.35
CA VAL A 608 -28.05 -24.08 13.10
C VAL A 608 -28.84 -22.80 13.37
N GLU A 609 -28.20 -21.84 14.02
CA GLU A 609 -28.69 -20.48 14.31
C GLU A 609 -27.51 -19.52 14.49
N ASP A 610 -27.77 -18.25 14.78
CA ASP A 610 -26.71 -17.28 15.07
C ASP A 610 -25.79 -17.82 16.18
N GLY A 611 -24.50 -17.79 15.92
CA GLY A 611 -23.46 -18.27 16.82
C GLY A 611 -23.39 -19.79 17.01
N HIS A 612 -24.14 -20.61 16.27
CA HIS A 612 -24.11 -22.07 16.43
C HIS A 612 -24.04 -22.81 15.09
N PHE A 613 -22.98 -23.63 14.95
CA PHE A 613 -22.74 -24.51 13.82
C PHE A 613 -22.54 -25.95 14.30
N GLN A 614 -22.84 -26.92 13.45
CA GLN A 614 -22.68 -28.34 13.76
C GLN A 614 -21.78 -29.03 12.74
N VAL A 615 -20.81 -29.80 13.23
CA VAL A 615 -19.98 -30.71 12.45
C VAL A 615 -20.50 -32.13 12.63
N THR A 616 -20.79 -32.79 11.52
CA THR A 616 -21.21 -34.19 11.50
C THR A 616 -20.11 -35.04 10.89
N LEU A 617 -19.43 -35.85 11.71
CA LEU A 617 -18.53 -36.87 11.23
C LEU A 617 -19.34 -38.12 10.90
N SER A 618 -19.42 -38.45 9.61
CA SER A 618 -20.16 -39.62 9.15
C SER A 618 -19.50 -40.93 9.62
N ALA A 619 -20.27 -42.02 9.66
CA ALA A 619 -19.73 -43.36 9.89
C ALA A 619 -18.60 -43.74 8.91
N GLU A 620 -18.67 -43.28 7.66
CA GLU A 620 -17.62 -43.51 6.66
C GLU A 620 -16.34 -42.73 7.00
N THR A 621 -16.49 -41.48 7.43
CA THR A 621 -15.39 -40.61 7.85
C THR A 621 -14.68 -41.19 9.06
N THR A 622 -15.41 -41.57 10.11
CA THR A 622 -14.83 -42.12 11.34
C THR A 622 -14.23 -43.51 11.14
N ALA A 623 -14.71 -44.29 10.15
CA ALA A 623 -14.12 -45.57 9.78
C ALA A 623 -12.70 -45.46 9.18
N LYS A 624 -12.29 -44.28 8.71
CA LYS A 624 -10.92 -44.02 8.24
C LYS A 624 -9.92 -43.81 9.39
N LEU A 625 -10.41 -43.56 10.61
CA LEU A 625 -9.57 -43.35 11.78
C LEU A 625 -9.03 -44.70 12.31
N SER A 626 -7.82 -44.65 12.86
CA SER A 626 -7.26 -45.74 13.65
C SER A 626 -7.57 -45.55 15.12
N THR A 627 -7.57 -46.65 15.90
CA THR A 627 -7.72 -46.56 17.35
C THR A 627 -6.63 -45.66 17.96
N GLY A 628 -7.02 -44.63 18.70
CA GLY A 628 -6.09 -43.66 19.30
C GLY A 628 -6.63 -42.24 19.34
N SER A 629 -5.72 -41.27 19.51
CA SER A 629 -6.05 -39.86 19.49
C SER A 629 -6.44 -39.42 18.07
N ALA A 630 -7.44 -38.56 17.95
CA ALA A 630 -7.77 -37.82 16.75
C ALA A 630 -8.09 -36.38 17.15
N ARG A 631 -7.97 -35.45 16.20
CA ARG A 631 -8.21 -34.02 16.42
C ARG A 631 -9.22 -33.51 15.42
N LEU A 632 -10.26 -32.84 15.91
CA LEU A 632 -11.15 -32.04 15.08
C LEU A 632 -10.79 -30.57 15.25
N GLU A 633 -10.49 -29.89 14.16
CA GLU A 633 -10.28 -28.45 14.13
C GLU A 633 -11.41 -27.79 13.36
N VAL A 634 -11.89 -26.65 13.85
CA VAL A 634 -12.89 -25.81 13.19
C VAL A 634 -12.27 -24.45 12.89
N ALA A 635 -12.48 -23.99 11.67
CA ALA A 635 -12.07 -22.68 11.16
C ALA A 635 -13.31 -21.89 10.74
N VAL A 636 -13.58 -20.78 11.44
CA VAL A 636 -14.65 -19.83 11.13
C VAL A 636 -14.06 -18.71 10.29
N VAL A 637 -14.74 -18.33 9.20
CA VAL A 637 -14.35 -17.21 8.34
C VAL A 637 -15.37 -16.08 8.48
N PRO A 638 -15.12 -15.09 9.35
CA PRO A 638 -15.95 -13.89 9.44
C PRO A 638 -15.88 -13.06 8.16
N ILE A 639 -16.96 -12.32 7.86
CA ILE A 639 -17.02 -11.32 6.80
C ILE A 639 -16.47 -9.95 7.26
N PRO A 640 -16.82 -9.45 8.47
CA PRO A 640 -16.40 -8.10 8.91
C PRO A 640 -14.91 -7.96 9.25
N VAL A 641 -14.17 -9.06 9.34
CA VAL A 641 -12.74 -9.08 9.67
C VAL A 641 -12.02 -10.14 8.83
N ALA A 642 -10.84 -9.82 8.32
CA ALA A 642 -9.98 -10.70 7.53
C ALA A 642 -9.10 -11.62 8.39
N ILE A 643 -9.55 -11.95 9.61
CA ILE A 643 -8.89 -12.92 10.49
C ILE A 643 -9.86 -14.09 10.74
N PRO A 644 -9.55 -15.31 10.27
CA PRO A 644 -10.29 -16.49 10.66
C PRO A 644 -10.08 -16.84 12.13
N SER A 645 -11.11 -17.41 12.75
CA SER A 645 -11.05 -17.91 14.12
C SER A 645 -10.90 -19.43 14.09
N PHE A 646 -9.96 -19.97 14.87
CA PHE A 646 -9.69 -21.40 14.93
C PHE A 646 -9.92 -21.93 16.35
N THR A 647 -10.45 -23.15 16.43
CA THR A 647 -10.52 -23.90 17.68
C THR A 647 -10.38 -25.38 17.37
N SER A 648 -9.93 -26.18 18.33
CA SER A 648 -9.80 -27.62 18.13
C SER A 648 -10.09 -28.41 19.39
N LEU A 649 -10.57 -29.63 19.19
CA LEU A 649 -10.90 -30.59 20.23
C LEU A 649 -10.26 -31.93 19.88
N ASP A 650 -9.51 -32.48 20.85
CA ASP A 650 -8.95 -33.82 20.77
C ASP A 650 -9.95 -34.84 21.34
N PHE A 651 -10.13 -35.97 20.67
CA PHE A 651 -10.98 -37.07 21.10
C PHE A 651 -10.31 -38.42 20.86
N VAL A 652 -10.83 -39.48 21.48
CA VAL A 652 -10.33 -40.85 21.28
C VAL A 652 -11.24 -41.61 20.31
N ALA A 653 -10.67 -42.08 19.20
CA ALA A 653 -11.34 -43.01 18.28
C ALA A 653 -11.15 -44.46 18.77
N GLN A 654 -12.22 -45.23 18.90
CA GLN A 654 -12.16 -46.64 19.33
C GLN A 654 -13.26 -47.55 18.78
#